data_AF-A0A7Y9WXQ0-F1
#
_entry.id   AF-A0A7Y9WXQ0-F1
#
_cell.length_a   1.000
_cell.length_b   1.000
_cell.length_c   1.000
_cell.angle_alpha   90.00
_cell.angle_beta   90.00
_cell.angle_gamma   90.00
#
_symmetry.space_group_name_H-M   'P 1'
#
loop_
_entity.id
_entity.type
_entity.pdbx_description
1 polymer ?
#
loop_
_entity_poly.entity_id
_entity_poly.type
_entity_poly.pdbx_seq_one_letter_code
_entity_poly.pdbx_strand_id
1 'polypeptide(L)'
;MALTTLATAILVAAPPAAAAATNYYVDCSASTSGSGTQASPWNSFTPVNAKTFAAGDQILIRRGTTCANQQLFPKGSGAAGAPIIIDAYGSGAKPVLAGNGAVVDVVKLYNQQYWEIRNLDISNKGSAIATRRGVHIIRENSGTGTYYRVTGLSVHDVNGNQTKKDDDASAGIFFEVLGYTTQTKFDDVLINNNSIATVDRYGIHFWTRWMVRPELANPNCGSTCGNWLPQTRVVVRGNTVTDIGGDAIDVHHTQSALVENNRVDGFRVREPAQCAAGIWGWNINDALFQFNEVSGGRSTCDGQGFDLDEGNIRTIYQYNYSHDNEGGFILLCNGGGSTTSDNIVRYNISQNDRGQIFDLVCGKLTNTKIYNNVFYVGQAAQIINNSNGSTGANAEFYNNIFYVTTTQASYNAGGLLFDSNVFYGQHPAGEPTDPNKITADPLFVAPGTATSISDAGGYRLRAGSPALASGQVMTAPGSRDYFGGAVTQGCRPDRGAHQLSTACVPSAGVIPRTGWSLKYTDSQETAAENGAATNAFDGNLSTIWHTRYTGGNAPMPHEIQINLGASYSVSGIRYLPRQDGGGGAANGRIGQYEVYVSTDGVNWGTAVATGTFANNASQKEVRFTAKTGQYLRLRALSEVNGNPWTTAAEIYALN
;
A
#
# COMPACT_ATOMS: atom_id res chain seq x y z
N MET A 1 -58.18 5.98 -47.54
CA MET A 1 -57.16 6.79 -46.83
C MET A 1 -55.83 6.07 -46.98
N ALA A 2 -54.97 6.55 -47.87
CA ALA A 2 -53.61 6.04 -48.03
C ALA A 2 -52.68 7.02 -47.31
N LEU A 3 -52.03 6.57 -46.23
CA LEU A 3 -51.04 7.37 -45.51
C LEU A 3 -49.69 7.25 -46.25
N THR A 4 -49.27 8.32 -46.89
CA THR A 4 -47.92 8.51 -47.44
C THR A 4 -46.97 8.87 -46.30
N THR A 5 -46.06 7.96 -45.95
CA THR A 5 -44.94 8.23 -45.04
C THR A 5 -43.80 8.90 -45.81
N LEU A 6 -43.59 10.21 -45.57
CA LEU A 6 -42.36 10.90 -45.97
C LEU A 6 -41.22 10.48 -45.04
N ALA A 7 -40.20 9.82 -45.58
CA ALA A 7 -38.95 9.56 -44.89
C ALA A 7 -38.03 10.79 -45.03
N THR A 8 -37.82 11.53 -43.94
CA THR A 8 -36.86 12.63 -43.86
C THR A 8 -35.46 12.07 -43.70
N ALA A 9 -34.62 12.19 -44.73
CA ALA A 9 -33.20 11.84 -44.64
C ALA A 9 -32.46 12.85 -43.75
N ILE A 10 -32.04 12.42 -42.57
CA ILE A 10 -31.13 13.19 -41.70
C ILE A 10 -29.73 13.08 -42.31
N LEU A 11 -29.24 14.16 -42.95
CA LEU A 11 -27.82 14.26 -43.28
C LEU A 11 -27.02 14.38 -41.98
N VAL A 12 -26.34 13.29 -41.60
CA VAL A 12 -25.28 13.35 -40.59
C VAL A 12 -24.11 14.07 -41.25
N ALA A 13 -23.82 15.30 -40.82
CA ALA A 13 -22.63 16.01 -41.25
C ALA A 13 -21.39 15.18 -40.90
N ALA A 14 -20.55 14.89 -41.89
CA ALA A 14 -19.24 14.29 -41.64
C ALA A 14 -18.48 15.19 -40.65
N PRO A 15 -17.77 14.62 -39.66
CA PRO A 15 -16.96 15.40 -38.75
C PRO A 15 -15.98 16.27 -39.56
N PRO A 16 -15.75 17.54 -39.16
CA PRO A 16 -14.80 18.40 -39.84
C PRO A 16 -13.45 17.68 -39.93
N ALA A 17 -12.86 17.66 -41.13
CA ALA A 17 -11.55 17.07 -41.35
C ALA A 17 -10.56 17.67 -40.34
N ALA A 18 -9.93 16.81 -39.52
CA ALA A 18 -8.89 17.25 -38.60
C ALA A 18 -7.82 18.00 -39.40
N ALA A 19 -7.50 19.22 -38.98
CA ALA A 19 -6.39 19.96 -39.56
C ALA A 19 -5.14 19.07 -39.51
N ALA A 20 -4.39 19.01 -40.62
CA ALA A 20 -3.22 18.15 -40.70
C ALA A 20 -2.20 18.53 -39.62
N ALA A 21 -1.77 17.53 -38.85
CA ALA A 21 -0.69 17.68 -37.86
C ALA A 21 0.53 18.36 -38.49
N THR A 22 1.02 19.42 -37.86
CA THR A 22 2.18 20.17 -38.37
C THR A 22 3.39 19.98 -37.46
N ASN A 23 4.54 19.68 -38.08
CA ASN A 23 5.82 19.60 -37.37
C ASN A 23 6.51 20.97 -37.40
N TYR A 24 6.82 21.50 -36.23
CA TYR A 24 7.58 22.73 -36.02
C TYR A 24 8.97 22.40 -35.49
N TYR A 25 9.99 23.03 -36.07
CA TYR A 25 11.39 22.71 -35.80
C TYR A 25 12.09 23.86 -35.09
N VAL A 26 12.85 23.54 -34.05
CA VAL A 26 13.65 24.48 -33.26
C VAL A 26 15.11 24.07 -33.28
N ASP A 27 16.01 25.01 -33.56
CA ASP A 27 17.45 24.86 -33.51
C ASP A 27 18.08 26.12 -32.91
N CYS A 28 18.36 26.09 -31.61
CA CYS A 28 18.93 27.23 -30.90
C CYS A 28 20.38 27.54 -31.30
N SER A 29 21.02 26.69 -32.11
CA SER A 29 22.33 26.99 -32.71
C SER A 29 22.23 27.83 -33.99
N ALA A 30 21.03 27.97 -34.57
CA ALA A 30 20.82 28.79 -35.75
C ALA A 30 21.00 30.28 -35.45
N SER A 31 21.77 30.99 -36.29
CA SER A 31 22.08 32.41 -36.11
C SER A 31 20.87 33.33 -36.27
N THR A 32 19.84 32.91 -37.03
CA THR A 32 18.62 33.69 -37.30
C THR A 32 17.38 32.82 -37.12
N SER A 33 16.30 33.39 -36.57
CA SER A 33 15.02 32.69 -36.46
C SER A 33 14.39 32.50 -37.84
N GLY A 34 14.07 31.26 -38.18
CA GLY A 34 13.35 30.90 -39.39
C GLY A 34 11.83 30.88 -39.24
N SER A 35 11.16 30.17 -40.15
CA SER A 35 9.69 30.00 -40.18
C SER A 35 9.15 28.86 -39.32
N GLY A 36 10.03 28.07 -38.68
CA GLY A 36 9.66 26.89 -37.91
C GLY A 36 9.53 25.62 -38.74
N THR A 37 9.91 25.66 -40.02
CA THR A 37 10.03 24.47 -40.88
C THR A 37 11.39 23.79 -40.67
N GLN A 38 11.55 22.52 -41.09
CA GLN A 38 12.82 21.83 -40.93
C GLN A 38 13.99 22.52 -41.65
N ALA A 39 13.73 23.10 -42.83
CA ALA A 39 14.72 23.84 -43.62
C ALA A 39 14.99 25.25 -43.07
N SER A 40 14.09 25.79 -42.25
CA SER A 40 14.18 27.12 -41.66
C SER A 40 13.63 27.08 -40.22
N PRO A 41 14.36 26.44 -39.29
CA PRO A 41 13.88 26.25 -37.93
C PRO A 41 13.82 27.57 -37.16
N TRP A 42 12.97 27.64 -36.14
CA TRP A 42 13.07 28.70 -35.14
C TRP A 42 14.37 28.56 -34.36
N ASN A 43 14.96 29.67 -33.91
CA ASN A 43 16.22 29.65 -33.18
C ASN A 43 16.10 29.90 -31.67
N SER A 44 14.87 29.95 -31.15
CA SER A 44 14.57 30.22 -29.75
C SER A 44 13.18 29.71 -29.40
N PHE A 45 12.83 29.74 -28.11
CA PHE A 45 11.47 29.44 -27.66
C PHE A 45 10.52 30.63 -27.74
N THR A 46 10.99 31.84 -28.09
CA THR A 46 10.11 32.99 -28.30
C THR A 46 8.98 32.72 -29.30
N PRO A 47 9.25 32.26 -30.55
CA PRO A 47 8.18 31.93 -31.49
C PRO A 47 7.35 30.71 -31.08
N VAL A 48 7.95 29.75 -30.36
CA VAL A 48 7.23 28.59 -29.80
C VAL A 48 6.18 29.06 -28.80
N ASN A 49 6.57 29.93 -27.86
CA ASN A 49 5.71 30.42 -26.79
C ASN A 49 4.62 31.40 -27.29
N ALA A 50 4.85 32.05 -28.44
CA ALA A 50 3.88 32.93 -29.09
C ALA A 50 2.79 32.17 -29.86
N LYS A 51 2.98 30.86 -30.11
CA LYS A 51 2.08 30.05 -30.91
C LYS A 51 1.14 29.22 -30.04
N THR A 52 -0.13 29.18 -30.46
CA THR A 52 -1.11 28.15 -30.03
C THR A 52 -1.06 26.98 -31.00
N PHE A 53 -0.65 25.83 -30.50
CA PHE A 53 -0.54 24.58 -31.26
C PHE A 53 -1.90 23.86 -31.32
N ALA A 54 -2.17 23.21 -32.45
CA ALA A 54 -3.37 22.41 -32.68
C ALA A 54 -3.14 20.94 -32.32
N ALA A 55 -4.22 20.17 -32.15
CA ALA A 55 -4.11 18.74 -31.87
C ALA A 55 -3.33 18.00 -32.97
N GLY A 56 -2.38 17.16 -32.55
CA GLY A 56 -1.48 16.43 -33.43
C GLY A 56 -0.18 17.17 -33.80
N ASP A 57 -0.07 18.47 -33.51
CA ASP A 57 1.16 19.23 -33.80
C ASP A 57 2.37 18.69 -33.02
N GLN A 58 3.56 18.90 -33.58
CA GLN A 58 4.83 18.51 -32.95
C GLN A 58 5.79 19.70 -32.85
N ILE A 59 6.49 19.81 -31.72
CA ILE A 59 7.60 20.73 -31.49
C ILE A 59 8.86 19.89 -31.39
N LEU A 60 9.67 19.93 -32.43
CA LEU A 60 10.88 19.10 -32.59
C LEU A 60 12.12 19.96 -32.39
N ILE A 61 12.90 19.68 -31.34
CA ILE A 61 14.10 20.44 -30.97
C ILE A 61 15.35 19.70 -31.43
N ARG A 62 16.29 20.40 -32.07
CA ARG A 62 17.46 19.77 -32.72
C ARG A 62 18.38 19.13 -31.69
N ARG A 63 18.68 17.85 -31.87
CA ARG A 63 19.72 17.16 -31.09
C ARG A 63 21.07 17.88 -31.20
N GLY A 64 21.78 17.96 -30.08
CA GLY A 64 23.06 18.68 -29.97
C GLY A 64 22.95 20.20 -29.83
N THR A 65 21.75 20.80 -29.86
CA THR A 65 21.60 22.24 -29.56
C THR A 65 21.54 22.50 -28.05
N THR A 66 21.93 23.71 -27.65
CA THR A 66 21.65 24.25 -26.32
C THR A 66 20.75 25.48 -26.42
N CYS A 67 19.59 25.42 -25.81
CA CYS A 67 18.65 26.54 -25.65
C CYS A 67 18.81 27.11 -24.23
N ALA A 68 19.74 28.06 -24.08
CA ALA A 68 20.08 28.64 -22.78
C ALA A 68 19.16 29.82 -22.40
N ASN A 69 18.96 30.01 -21.10
CA ASN A 69 18.30 31.14 -20.44
C ASN A 69 16.86 31.40 -20.92
N GLN A 70 16.16 30.36 -21.33
CA GLN A 70 14.82 30.45 -21.91
C GLN A 70 13.87 29.47 -21.22
N GLN A 71 12.60 29.89 -21.11
CA GLN A 71 11.50 29.02 -20.70
C GLN A 71 10.79 28.51 -21.95
N LEU A 72 10.55 27.21 -22.03
CA LEU A 72 9.64 26.59 -22.98
C LEU A 72 8.23 26.55 -22.36
N PHE A 73 7.35 27.40 -22.86
CA PHE A 73 5.96 27.54 -22.40
C PHE A 73 4.98 27.60 -23.59
N PRO A 74 4.83 26.49 -24.35
CA PRO A 74 3.95 26.43 -25.50
C PRO A 74 2.47 26.52 -25.10
N LYS A 75 1.59 26.89 -26.04
CA LYS A 75 0.14 27.01 -25.82
C LYS A 75 -0.65 25.98 -26.63
N GLY A 76 -1.90 25.74 -26.23
CA GLY A 76 -2.80 24.80 -26.92
C GLY A 76 -2.91 23.45 -26.20
N SER A 77 -3.87 22.65 -26.64
CA SER A 77 -4.13 21.30 -26.13
C SER A 77 -4.30 20.34 -27.30
N GLY A 78 -3.83 19.12 -27.13
CA GLY A 78 -4.12 18.04 -28.05
C GLY A 78 -5.56 17.53 -27.90
N ALA A 79 -5.83 16.42 -28.55
CA ALA A 79 -7.08 15.67 -28.42
C ALA A 79 -6.79 14.17 -28.29
N ALA A 80 -7.82 13.39 -27.92
CA ALA A 80 -7.72 11.93 -27.90
C ALA A 80 -7.26 11.40 -29.27
N GLY A 81 -6.19 10.61 -29.28
CA GLY A 81 -5.57 10.10 -30.52
C GLY A 81 -4.70 11.09 -31.28
N ALA A 82 -4.65 12.36 -30.86
CA ALA A 82 -3.85 13.42 -31.49
C ALA A 82 -3.25 14.36 -30.42
N PRO A 83 -2.34 13.87 -29.55
CA PRO A 83 -1.66 14.72 -28.57
C PRO A 83 -0.74 15.73 -29.26
N ILE A 84 -0.39 16.80 -28.55
CA ILE A 84 0.72 17.68 -28.97
C ILE A 84 2.01 17.12 -28.35
N ILE A 85 3.05 17.03 -29.18
CA ILE A 85 4.30 16.35 -28.80
C ILE A 85 5.45 17.34 -28.80
N ILE A 86 6.19 17.41 -27.69
CA ILE A 86 7.53 17.99 -27.64
C ILE A 86 8.53 16.83 -27.69
N ASP A 87 9.39 16.81 -28.71
CA ASP A 87 10.41 15.77 -28.89
C ASP A 87 11.67 16.36 -29.54
N ALA A 88 12.64 15.51 -29.85
CA ALA A 88 13.88 15.86 -30.51
C ALA A 88 13.94 15.35 -31.96
N TYR A 89 14.63 16.07 -32.84
CA TYR A 89 14.95 15.61 -34.20
C TYR A 89 16.45 15.64 -34.49
N GLY A 90 16.86 14.94 -35.55
CA GLY A 90 18.27 14.77 -35.92
C GLY A 90 18.94 13.65 -35.14
N SER A 91 20.26 13.69 -35.03
CA SER A 91 21.10 12.67 -34.38
C SER A 91 21.98 13.27 -33.29
N GLY A 92 22.43 12.44 -32.34
CA GLY A 92 23.34 12.84 -31.26
C GLY A 92 22.65 13.05 -29.91
N ALA A 93 23.28 13.85 -29.05
CA ALA A 93 22.80 14.12 -27.69
C ALA A 93 21.39 14.76 -27.68
N LYS A 94 20.64 14.56 -26.60
CA LYS A 94 19.36 15.25 -26.39
C LYS A 94 19.56 16.77 -26.47
N PRO A 95 18.57 17.54 -26.97
CA PRO A 95 18.63 18.99 -26.90
C PRO A 95 18.67 19.45 -25.45
N VAL A 96 19.60 20.36 -25.13
CA VAL A 96 19.79 20.90 -23.78
C VAL A 96 18.93 22.15 -23.61
N LEU A 97 18.01 22.12 -22.65
CA LEU A 97 17.21 23.24 -22.19
C LEU A 97 17.81 23.71 -20.87
N ALA A 98 18.69 24.71 -20.94
CA ALA A 98 19.44 25.19 -19.78
C ALA A 98 18.80 26.48 -19.26
N GLY A 99 17.99 26.36 -18.21
CA GLY A 99 17.39 27.51 -17.53
C GLY A 99 18.42 28.42 -16.86
N ASN A 100 19.56 27.88 -16.41
CA ASN A 100 20.67 28.59 -15.75
C ASN A 100 20.24 29.52 -14.59
N GLY A 101 19.11 29.22 -13.96
CA GLY A 101 18.49 30.09 -12.95
C GLY A 101 17.91 31.40 -13.48
N ALA A 102 17.89 31.63 -14.79
CA ALA A 102 17.22 32.77 -15.43
C ALA A 102 15.69 32.60 -15.49
N VAL A 103 15.19 31.38 -15.30
CA VAL A 103 13.76 31.04 -15.31
C VAL A 103 13.40 30.21 -14.09
N VAL A 104 12.15 30.32 -13.64
CA VAL A 104 11.62 29.50 -12.53
C VAL A 104 11.36 28.07 -13.03
N ASP A 105 10.63 27.94 -14.14
CA ASP A 105 10.27 26.65 -14.74
C ASP A 105 10.93 26.55 -16.12
N VAL A 106 11.71 25.50 -16.41
CA VAL A 106 12.34 25.35 -17.73
C VAL A 106 11.31 24.93 -18.78
N VAL A 107 10.49 23.93 -18.46
CA VAL A 107 9.35 23.52 -19.28
C VAL A 107 8.07 23.74 -18.47
N LYS A 108 7.14 24.52 -19.03
CA LYS A 108 5.89 24.88 -18.37
C LYS A 108 4.69 24.53 -19.23
N LEU A 109 3.68 23.91 -18.62
CA LEU A 109 2.32 23.83 -19.15
C LEU A 109 1.34 24.45 -18.16
N TYR A 110 0.30 25.13 -18.65
CA TYR A 110 -0.69 25.78 -17.80
C TYR A 110 -2.09 25.63 -18.38
N ASN A 111 -2.96 24.87 -17.70
CA ASN A 111 -4.35 24.58 -18.12
C ASN A 111 -4.45 23.88 -19.49
N GLN A 112 -3.45 23.08 -19.84
CA GLN A 112 -3.39 22.32 -21.10
C GLN A 112 -3.62 20.83 -20.84
N GLN A 113 -3.97 20.06 -21.88
CA GLN A 113 -4.16 18.59 -21.81
C GLN A 113 -3.78 17.92 -23.14
N TYR A 114 -3.66 16.58 -23.15
CA TYR A 114 -3.11 15.80 -24.27
C TYR A 114 -1.67 16.21 -24.63
N TRP A 115 -0.87 16.25 -23.56
CA TRP A 115 0.57 16.39 -23.38
C TRP A 115 1.49 15.22 -23.74
N GLU A 116 2.49 15.35 -24.62
CA GLU A 116 3.69 14.51 -24.55
C GLU A 116 4.98 15.34 -24.52
N ILE A 117 5.87 15.08 -23.56
CA ILE A 117 7.18 15.74 -23.39
C ILE A 117 8.25 14.65 -23.35
N ARG A 118 9.13 14.65 -24.35
CA ARG A 118 10.02 13.53 -24.63
C ARG A 118 11.45 13.94 -24.92
N ASN A 119 12.40 13.10 -24.51
CA ASN A 119 13.78 13.09 -24.99
C ASN A 119 14.56 14.42 -24.83
N LEU A 120 14.28 15.18 -23.77
CA LEU A 120 14.97 16.44 -23.48
C LEU A 120 16.01 16.26 -22.38
N ASP A 121 17.05 17.08 -22.44
CA ASP A 121 18.02 17.31 -21.35
C ASP A 121 17.69 18.69 -20.74
N ILE A 122 17.44 18.74 -19.43
CA ILE A 122 16.85 19.89 -18.74
C ILE A 122 17.67 20.18 -17.49
N SER A 123 18.14 21.42 -17.37
CA SER A 123 18.82 21.90 -16.17
C SER A 123 18.41 23.31 -15.79
N ASN A 124 18.53 23.66 -14.50
CA ASN A 124 18.16 24.99 -14.04
C ASN A 124 19.05 25.52 -12.90
N LYS A 125 20.36 25.32 -13.00
CA LYS A 125 21.28 25.74 -11.96
C LYS A 125 21.56 27.24 -12.05
N GLY A 126 21.15 27.99 -11.04
CA GLY A 126 21.50 29.41 -10.89
C GLY A 126 22.65 29.63 -9.91
N SER A 127 23.09 30.88 -9.79
CA SER A 127 24.18 31.29 -8.87
C SER A 127 23.82 31.18 -7.38
N ALA A 128 22.54 31.22 -7.04
CA ALA A 128 22.02 31.09 -5.68
C ALA A 128 20.82 30.15 -5.64
N ILE A 129 20.53 29.58 -4.47
CA ILE A 129 19.32 28.81 -4.21
C ILE A 129 18.08 29.70 -4.43
N ALA A 130 17.09 29.20 -5.17
CA ALA A 130 15.81 29.88 -5.40
C ALA A 130 14.75 28.84 -5.78
N THR A 131 13.46 29.18 -5.74
CA THR A 131 12.42 28.27 -6.25
C THR A 131 12.65 27.99 -7.73
N ARG A 132 12.82 26.71 -8.09
CA ARG A 132 13.13 26.28 -9.47
C ARG A 132 12.52 24.92 -9.79
N ARG A 133 12.11 24.73 -11.04
CA ARG A 133 11.73 23.42 -11.60
C ARG A 133 12.35 23.12 -12.94
N GLY A 134 12.52 21.83 -13.21
CA GLY A 134 12.75 21.32 -14.56
C GLY A 134 11.46 21.38 -15.37
N VAL A 135 10.47 20.56 -15.01
CA VAL A 135 9.15 20.49 -15.65
C VAL A 135 8.06 20.86 -14.66
N HIS A 136 7.20 21.82 -15.01
CA HIS A 136 6.07 22.24 -14.18
C HIS A 136 4.78 22.25 -15.00
N ILE A 137 3.86 21.35 -14.66
CA ILE A 137 2.57 21.21 -15.32
C ILE A 137 1.51 21.64 -14.32
N ILE A 138 0.83 22.75 -14.64
CA ILE A 138 -0.10 23.42 -13.74
C ILE A 138 -1.52 23.30 -14.27
N ARG A 139 -2.46 23.03 -13.38
CA ARG A 139 -3.88 23.25 -13.64
C ARG A 139 -4.50 24.11 -12.56
N GLU A 140 -5.15 25.19 -12.96
CA GLU A 140 -5.82 26.12 -12.07
C GLU A 140 -7.24 26.37 -12.55
N ASN A 141 -8.24 26.04 -11.71
CA ASN A 141 -9.66 26.29 -11.94
C ASN A 141 -10.14 25.90 -13.36
N SER A 142 -9.77 24.71 -13.83
CA SER A 142 -9.89 24.34 -15.24
C SER A 142 -10.54 22.98 -15.51
N GLY A 143 -11.21 22.37 -14.52
CA GLY A 143 -11.93 21.10 -14.70
C GLY A 143 -11.00 19.90 -14.64
N THR A 144 -11.28 18.80 -15.35
CA THR A 144 -10.32 17.67 -15.47
C THR A 144 -9.45 17.85 -16.70
N GLY A 145 -8.13 17.70 -16.56
CA GLY A 145 -7.22 17.64 -17.69
C GLY A 145 -6.68 16.23 -17.81
N THR A 146 -6.68 15.70 -19.03
CA THR A 146 -6.34 14.30 -19.26
C THR A 146 -5.16 14.12 -20.22
N TYR A 147 -4.47 12.99 -20.09
CA TYR A 147 -3.38 12.53 -20.95
C TYR A 147 -2.12 13.42 -20.89
N TYR A 148 -1.17 12.99 -20.06
CA TYR A 148 0.17 13.56 -19.97
C TYR A 148 1.20 12.43 -20.02
N ARG A 149 2.19 12.55 -20.91
CA ARG A 149 3.34 11.65 -21.01
C ARG A 149 4.61 12.46 -20.79
N VAL A 150 5.36 12.13 -19.74
CA VAL A 150 6.65 12.73 -19.43
C VAL A 150 7.67 11.60 -19.47
N THR A 151 8.39 11.50 -20.59
CA THR A 151 9.11 10.27 -20.94
C THR A 151 10.53 10.52 -21.41
N GLY A 152 11.49 9.75 -20.91
CA GLY A 152 12.85 9.78 -21.45
C GLY A 152 13.57 11.11 -21.22
N LEU A 153 13.19 11.88 -20.19
CA LEU A 153 13.86 13.14 -19.85
C LEU A 153 15.13 12.87 -19.04
N SER A 154 16.10 13.77 -19.18
CA SER A 154 17.24 13.90 -18.27
C SER A 154 17.10 15.24 -17.56
N VAL A 155 16.61 15.25 -16.31
CA VAL A 155 16.44 16.46 -15.51
C VAL A 155 17.55 16.50 -14.46
N HIS A 156 18.40 17.53 -14.48
CA HIS A 156 19.51 17.58 -13.54
C HIS A 156 19.94 18.99 -13.19
N ASP A 157 20.76 19.14 -12.14
CA ASP A 157 21.32 20.42 -11.73
C ASP A 157 20.23 21.49 -11.53
N VAL A 158 19.30 21.22 -10.61
CA VAL A 158 18.24 22.16 -10.21
C VAL A 158 18.46 22.49 -8.74
N ASN A 159 19.23 23.55 -8.46
CA ASN A 159 19.42 24.06 -7.09
C ASN A 159 18.21 24.90 -6.65
N GLY A 160 17.11 24.20 -6.45
CA GLY A 160 15.85 24.72 -5.97
C GLY A 160 15.87 25.11 -4.49
N ASN A 161 14.81 25.80 -4.05
CA ASN A 161 14.59 26.15 -2.66
C ASN A 161 14.29 24.88 -1.85
N GLN A 162 15.16 24.56 -0.89
CA GLN A 162 15.09 23.36 -0.06
C GLN A 162 13.96 23.46 1.00
N THR A 163 13.75 24.65 1.57
CA THR A 163 12.87 24.81 2.74
C THR A 163 11.38 24.96 2.42
N LYS A 164 11.02 25.05 1.12
CA LYS A 164 9.63 25.21 0.67
C LYS A 164 9.06 23.87 0.20
N LYS A 165 8.15 23.31 1.00
CA LYS A 165 7.33 22.11 0.68
C LYS A 165 6.05 22.50 -0.04
N ASP A 166 5.40 21.48 -0.61
CA ASP A 166 4.01 21.52 -1.00
C ASP A 166 3.72 22.50 -2.15
N ASP A 167 2.99 23.58 -1.89
CA ASP A 167 2.65 24.56 -2.93
C ASP A 167 3.85 25.42 -3.33
N ASP A 168 4.00 25.70 -4.63
CA ASP A 168 5.14 26.43 -5.17
C ASP A 168 6.51 25.88 -4.65
N ALA A 169 6.62 24.57 -4.47
CA ALA A 169 7.85 23.86 -4.14
C ALA A 169 8.80 23.71 -5.33
N SER A 170 10.09 23.49 -5.08
CA SER A 170 11.07 23.20 -6.15
C SER A 170 11.11 21.70 -6.46
N ALA A 171 11.21 21.34 -7.74
CA ALA A 171 11.20 19.93 -8.13
C ALA A 171 11.84 19.65 -9.50
N GLY A 172 12.19 18.40 -9.76
CA GLY A 172 12.58 17.95 -11.09
C GLY A 172 11.36 17.97 -12.03
N ILE A 173 10.32 17.24 -11.64
CA ILE A 173 9.02 17.18 -12.33
C ILE A 173 7.91 17.48 -11.31
N PHE A 174 7.08 18.48 -11.59
CA PHE A 174 6.00 18.90 -10.71
C PHE A 174 4.66 18.97 -11.43
N PHE A 175 3.68 18.22 -10.93
CA PHE A 175 2.27 18.35 -11.29
C PHE A 175 1.53 19.09 -10.17
N GLU A 176 1.04 20.30 -10.45
CA GLU A 176 0.44 21.17 -9.45
C GLU A 176 -0.99 21.56 -9.83
N VAL A 177 -1.92 21.39 -8.90
CA VAL A 177 -3.29 21.90 -9.02
C VAL A 177 -3.51 23.07 -8.07
N LEU A 178 -3.85 24.20 -8.66
CA LEU A 178 -4.14 25.45 -7.98
C LEU A 178 -5.62 25.83 -8.08
N GLY A 179 -6.00 26.85 -7.30
CA GLY A 179 -7.36 27.36 -7.26
C GLY A 179 -8.35 26.46 -6.51
N TYR A 180 -9.52 27.02 -6.22
CA TYR A 180 -10.58 26.40 -5.42
C TYR A 180 -11.99 26.70 -5.94
N THR A 181 -12.13 27.41 -7.07
CA THR A 181 -13.43 27.85 -7.59
C THR A 181 -14.04 26.87 -8.59
N THR A 182 -13.20 26.14 -9.32
CA THR A 182 -13.63 25.08 -10.24
C THR A 182 -12.89 23.81 -9.91
N GLN A 183 -13.62 22.72 -9.61
CA GLN A 183 -13.05 21.40 -9.34
C GLN A 183 -12.01 21.02 -10.39
N THR A 184 -10.76 20.87 -9.96
CA THR A 184 -9.62 20.71 -10.86
C THR A 184 -8.81 19.48 -10.50
N LYS A 185 -8.47 18.66 -11.50
CA LYS A 185 -7.55 17.53 -11.34
C LYS A 185 -6.80 17.19 -12.63
N PHE A 186 -5.74 16.42 -12.49
CA PHE A 186 -5.13 15.59 -13.51
C PHE A 186 -5.76 14.21 -13.54
N ASP A 187 -5.77 13.66 -14.74
CA ASP A 187 -6.21 12.32 -15.04
C ASP A 187 -5.28 11.76 -16.14
N ASP A 188 -4.94 10.48 -16.09
CA ASP A 188 -4.08 9.83 -17.09
C ASP A 188 -2.68 10.47 -17.21
N VAL A 189 -1.89 10.32 -16.16
CA VAL A 189 -0.51 10.81 -16.09
C VAL A 189 0.45 9.63 -16.13
N LEU A 190 1.39 9.64 -17.07
CA LEU A 190 2.51 8.70 -17.11
C LEU A 190 3.82 9.46 -17.03
N ILE A 191 4.58 9.21 -15.97
CA ILE A 191 5.96 9.69 -15.80
C ILE A 191 6.85 8.46 -15.88
N ASN A 192 7.55 8.27 -17.00
CA ASN A 192 8.32 7.06 -17.19
C ASN A 192 9.70 7.20 -17.85
N ASN A 193 10.61 6.32 -17.44
CA ASN A 193 11.95 6.21 -18.03
C ASN A 193 12.74 7.53 -18.00
N ASN A 194 12.54 8.35 -16.97
CA ASN A 194 13.28 9.60 -16.78
C ASN A 194 14.49 9.37 -15.87
N SER A 195 15.55 10.15 -16.09
CA SER A 195 16.70 10.28 -15.18
C SER A 195 16.61 11.64 -14.50
N ILE A 196 16.54 11.67 -13.18
CA ILE A 196 16.44 12.88 -12.37
C ILE A 196 17.60 12.89 -11.37
N ALA A 197 18.49 13.88 -11.44
CA ALA A 197 19.72 13.89 -10.64
C ALA A 197 20.10 15.27 -10.11
N THR A 198 20.55 15.37 -8.86
CA THR A 198 21.04 16.65 -8.28
C THR A 198 19.97 17.74 -8.35
N VAL A 199 18.84 17.45 -7.72
CA VAL A 199 17.65 18.32 -7.69
C VAL A 199 17.28 18.64 -6.25
N ASP A 200 16.98 19.91 -6.01
CA ASP A 200 16.33 20.39 -4.79
C ASP A 200 14.96 20.98 -5.18
N ARG A 201 13.88 20.74 -4.43
CA ARG A 201 13.75 19.89 -3.25
C ARG A 201 13.32 18.47 -3.66
N TYR A 202 12.26 18.36 -4.46
CA TYR A 202 11.63 17.10 -4.84
C TYR A 202 12.19 16.51 -6.14
N GLY A 203 12.27 15.20 -6.26
CA GLY A 203 12.51 14.56 -7.55
C GLY A 203 11.29 14.66 -8.46
N ILE A 204 10.22 13.94 -8.09
CA ILE A 204 8.90 13.95 -8.73
C ILE A 204 7.85 14.29 -7.67
N HIS A 205 7.02 15.30 -7.92
CA HIS A 205 6.05 15.77 -6.94
C HIS A 205 4.67 16.02 -7.54
N PHE A 206 3.64 15.75 -6.74
CA PHE A 206 2.25 16.08 -7.01
C PHE A 206 1.70 16.92 -5.87
N TRP A 207 0.95 17.97 -6.22
CA TRP A 207 0.28 18.81 -5.23
C TRP A 207 -1.10 19.26 -5.71
N THR A 208 -2.06 19.41 -4.79
CA THR A 208 -3.39 19.97 -5.09
C THR A 208 -3.99 20.68 -3.88
N ARG A 209 -4.80 21.71 -4.12
CA ARG A 209 -5.63 22.35 -3.09
C ARG A 209 -6.97 21.64 -2.82
N TRP A 210 -7.30 20.59 -3.57
CA TRP A 210 -8.55 19.82 -3.46
C TRP A 210 -8.41 18.60 -2.53
N MET A 211 -8.21 18.85 -1.23
CA MET A 211 -7.71 17.86 -0.28
C MET A 211 -8.63 17.53 0.91
N VAL A 212 -9.74 18.26 1.11
CA VAL A 212 -10.56 18.11 2.33
C VAL A 212 -11.43 16.86 2.26
N ARG A 213 -11.26 15.95 3.24
CA ARG A 213 -12.06 14.74 3.44
C ARG A 213 -12.05 14.33 4.91
N PRO A 214 -12.99 13.47 5.36
CA PRO A 214 -13.05 13.00 6.74
C PRO A 214 -11.77 12.34 7.25
N GLU A 215 -11.01 11.68 6.39
CA GLU A 215 -9.78 10.96 6.77
C GLU A 215 -8.56 11.88 6.95
N LEU A 216 -8.65 13.15 6.54
CA LEU A 216 -7.56 14.13 6.70
C LEU A 216 -7.99 15.25 7.66
N ALA A 217 -7.43 15.25 8.86
CA ALA A 217 -7.68 16.26 9.88
C ALA A 217 -6.87 17.55 9.69
N ASN A 218 -5.71 17.49 9.03
CA ASN A 218 -4.76 18.61 8.94
C ASN A 218 -4.54 19.06 7.48
N PRO A 219 -5.56 19.56 6.76
CA PRO A 219 -5.36 20.08 5.41
C PRO A 219 -4.47 21.32 5.41
N ASN A 220 -3.43 21.32 4.59
CA ASN A 220 -2.41 22.36 4.49
C ASN A 220 -2.43 23.12 3.15
N CYS A 221 -3.59 23.29 2.53
CA CYS A 221 -3.73 23.93 1.21
C CYS A 221 -3.59 25.48 1.19
N GLY A 222 -3.28 26.12 2.33
CA GLY A 222 -3.34 27.57 2.52
C GLY A 222 -4.71 28.08 3.00
N SER A 223 -5.18 29.22 2.49
CA SER A 223 -6.35 29.94 3.03
C SER A 223 -7.72 29.35 2.65
N THR A 224 -7.82 28.51 1.62
CA THR A 224 -9.09 27.90 1.19
C THR A 224 -8.85 26.59 0.45
N CYS A 225 -9.40 25.49 0.98
CA CYS A 225 -9.27 24.15 0.40
C CYS A 225 -10.56 23.70 -0.28
N GLY A 226 -10.42 22.97 -1.39
CA GLY A 226 -11.52 22.27 -2.01
C GLY A 226 -11.77 20.89 -1.37
N ASN A 227 -12.99 20.38 -1.53
CA ASN A 227 -13.31 18.98 -1.19
C ASN A 227 -12.42 18.02 -1.99
N TRP A 228 -12.10 16.88 -1.38
CA TRP A 228 -11.27 15.82 -1.94
C TRP A 228 -11.61 15.53 -3.40
N LEU A 229 -10.65 15.80 -4.28
CA LEU A 229 -10.74 15.46 -5.69
C LEU A 229 -9.38 14.89 -6.13
N PRO A 230 -9.21 13.56 -6.04
CA PRO A 230 -7.91 12.96 -6.28
C PRO A 230 -7.55 12.94 -7.76
N GLN A 231 -6.25 12.99 -8.03
CA GLN A 231 -5.65 12.67 -9.31
C GLN A 231 -5.95 11.21 -9.67
N THR A 232 -6.29 10.91 -10.92
CA THR A 232 -6.68 9.55 -11.35
C THR A 232 -5.79 9.00 -12.45
N ARG A 233 -5.67 7.66 -12.52
CA ARG A 233 -4.87 6.97 -13.57
C ARG A 233 -3.42 7.47 -13.63
N VAL A 234 -2.82 7.69 -12.46
CA VAL A 234 -1.43 8.13 -12.31
C VAL A 234 -0.50 6.92 -12.30
N VAL A 235 0.53 6.96 -13.14
CA VAL A 235 1.55 5.92 -13.23
C VAL A 235 2.93 6.57 -13.22
N VAL A 236 3.77 6.18 -12.26
CA VAL A 236 5.17 6.61 -12.15
C VAL A 236 6.05 5.36 -12.24
N ARG A 237 6.79 5.19 -13.34
CA ARG A 237 7.54 3.94 -13.56
C ARG A 237 8.87 4.04 -14.28
N GLY A 238 9.80 3.14 -13.95
CA GLY A 238 11.06 3.05 -14.70
C GLY A 238 11.96 4.28 -14.53
N ASN A 239 11.70 5.15 -13.57
CA ASN A 239 12.49 6.37 -13.37
C ASN A 239 13.72 6.06 -12.51
N THR A 240 14.84 6.69 -12.83
CA THR A 240 16.05 6.70 -12.00
C THR A 240 16.16 8.08 -11.37
N VAL A 241 16.13 8.15 -10.04
CA VAL A 241 16.07 9.38 -9.26
C VAL A 241 17.20 9.36 -8.23
N THR A 242 18.17 10.26 -8.36
CA THR A 242 19.40 10.21 -7.56
C THR A 242 19.80 11.56 -7.01
N ASP A 243 20.49 11.59 -5.87
CA ASP A 243 21.05 12.83 -5.31
C ASP A 243 19.98 13.94 -5.12
N ILE A 244 18.89 13.60 -4.44
CA ILE A 244 17.75 14.50 -4.21
C ILE A 244 17.85 15.22 -2.87
N GLY A 245 17.60 16.54 -2.88
CA GLY A 245 17.72 17.39 -1.72
C GLY A 245 16.78 17.03 -0.58
N GLY A 246 15.52 16.80 -0.90
CA GLY A 246 14.44 16.36 0.01
C GLY A 246 13.85 15.03 -0.44
N ASP A 247 12.55 14.99 -0.66
CA ASP A 247 11.79 13.77 -0.99
C ASP A 247 11.98 13.35 -2.47
N ALA A 248 12.08 12.05 -2.75
CA ALA A 248 12.44 11.59 -4.10
C ALA A 248 11.22 11.46 -5.04
N ILE A 249 10.20 10.66 -4.69
CA ILE A 249 9.00 10.44 -5.51
C ILE A 249 7.75 10.47 -4.65
N ASP A 250 6.91 11.48 -4.89
CA ASP A 250 5.73 11.77 -4.09
C ASP A 250 4.47 11.78 -4.96
N VAL A 251 3.58 10.80 -4.79
CA VAL A 251 2.32 10.70 -5.56
C VAL A 251 1.11 11.16 -4.74
N HIS A 252 1.22 12.34 -4.14
CA HIS A 252 0.18 12.86 -3.25
C HIS A 252 -1.16 13.02 -3.96
N HIS A 253 -2.23 12.86 -3.18
CA HIS A 253 -3.60 13.10 -3.63
C HIS A 253 -4.07 12.28 -4.81
N THR A 254 -3.64 11.02 -4.88
CA THR A 254 -4.01 10.10 -5.94
C THR A 254 -5.07 9.09 -5.50
N GLN A 255 -5.84 8.64 -6.49
CA GLN A 255 -6.70 7.46 -6.40
C GLN A 255 -6.13 6.40 -7.33
N SER A 256 -5.73 5.27 -6.75
CA SER A 256 -5.20 4.11 -7.46
C SER A 256 -3.95 4.39 -8.29
N ALA A 257 -3.01 5.19 -7.75
CA ALA A 257 -1.72 5.39 -8.38
C ALA A 257 -0.91 4.09 -8.43
N LEU A 258 -0.19 3.89 -9.53
CA LEU A 258 0.76 2.80 -9.68
C LEU A 258 2.19 3.35 -9.75
N VAL A 259 2.99 3.05 -8.73
CA VAL A 259 4.39 3.47 -8.63
C VAL A 259 5.27 2.24 -8.69
N GLU A 260 5.94 2.01 -9.83
CA GLU A 260 6.66 0.75 -10.02
C GLU A 260 7.94 0.80 -10.83
N ASN A 261 8.87 -0.12 -10.53
CA ASN A 261 10.15 -0.23 -11.25
C ASN A 261 10.98 1.07 -11.22
N ASN A 262 10.84 1.89 -10.18
CA ASN A 262 11.67 3.07 -10.01
C ASN A 262 12.92 2.72 -9.18
N ARG A 263 14.04 3.38 -9.47
CA ARG A 263 15.26 3.33 -8.66
C ARG A 263 15.51 4.69 -8.04
N VAL A 264 15.51 4.75 -6.72
CA VAL A 264 15.91 5.93 -5.93
C VAL A 264 17.24 5.63 -5.26
N ASP A 265 18.22 6.53 -5.40
CA ASP A 265 19.54 6.39 -4.78
C ASP A 265 20.09 7.75 -4.32
N GLY A 266 20.00 7.99 -3.01
CA GLY A 266 20.35 9.27 -2.39
C GLY A 266 19.19 10.25 -2.41
N PHE A 267 18.57 10.42 -1.26
CA PHE A 267 17.54 11.43 -1.00
C PHE A 267 17.73 12.04 0.38
N ARG A 268 17.07 13.17 0.64
CA ARG A 268 17.30 14.00 1.82
C ARG A 268 18.77 14.42 2.01
N VAL A 269 19.54 14.52 0.91
CA VAL A 269 21.00 14.73 0.99
C VAL A 269 21.40 16.17 1.31
N ARG A 270 20.45 17.13 1.16
CA ARG A 270 20.70 18.56 1.35
C ARG A 270 19.65 19.28 2.19
N GLU A 271 18.50 18.67 2.47
CA GLU A 271 17.44 19.27 3.30
C GLU A 271 17.97 19.63 4.70
N PRO A 272 18.02 20.93 5.07
CA PRO A 272 18.70 21.36 6.29
C PRO A 272 17.85 21.24 7.56
N ALA A 273 16.52 21.15 7.45
CA ALA A 273 15.65 21.28 8.62
C ALA A 273 14.41 20.39 8.61
N GLN A 274 13.88 20.06 7.43
CA GLN A 274 12.65 19.29 7.31
C GLN A 274 12.91 17.80 7.09
N CYS A 275 11.82 17.04 7.18
CA CYS A 275 11.85 15.59 7.06
C CYS A 275 11.39 15.19 5.65
N ALA A 276 11.94 14.07 5.16
CA ALA A 276 11.72 13.59 3.80
C ALA A 276 11.95 12.08 3.70
N ALA A 277 11.19 11.44 2.82
CA ALA A 277 11.25 10.00 2.54
C ALA A 277 11.60 9.72 1.07
N GLY A 278 11.83 8.44 0.75
CA GLY A 278 12.20 8.01 -0.60
C GLY A 278 11.01 8.03 -1.56
N ILE A 279 10.12 7.03 -1.47
CA ILE A 279 8.95 6.89 -2.33
C ILE A 279 7.69 6.73 -1.48
N TRP A 280 6.73 7.63 -1.65
CA TRP A 280 5.54 7.66 -0.79
C TRP A 280 4.37 8.45 -1.36
N GLY A 281 3.28 8.49 -0.61
CA GLY A 281 2.08 9.27 -0.92
C GLY A 281 1.46 9.86 0.34
N TRP A 282 0.90 11.05 0.21
CA TRP A 282 0.13 11.74 1.25
C TRP A 282 -1.33 11.90 0.80
N ASN A 283 -2.25 11.55 1.69
CA ASN A 283 -3.69 11.55 1.46
C ASN A 283 -4.04 10.78 0.17
N ILE A 284 -3.95 9.45 0.18
CA ILE A 284 -4.13 8.64 -1.04
C ILE A 284 -5.02 7.45 -0.78
N ASN A 285 -5.67 6.95 -1.84
CA ASN A 285 -6.51 5.77 -1.78
C ASN A 285 -6.03 4.72 -2.79
N ASP A 286 -6.01 3.45 -2.37
CA ASP A 286 -5.84 2.28 -3.25
C ASP A 286 -4.56 2.29 -4.10
N ALA A 287 -3.51 3.00 -3.65
CA ALA A 287 -2.26 3.08 -4.38
C ALA A 287 -1.45 1.79 -4.26
N LEU A 288 -0.67 1.50 -5.30
CA LEU A 288 0.20 0.33 -5.39
C LEU A 288 1.64 0.76 -5.68
N PHE A 289 2.51 0.53 -4.70
CA PHE A 289 3.95 0.73 -4.78
C PHE A 289 4.63 -0.63 -4.92
N GLN A 290 5.18 -0.93 -6.10
CA GLN A 290 5.78 -2.24 -6.35
C GLN A 290 7.04 -2.28 -7.21
N PHE A 291 7.92 -3.25 -6.96
CA PHE A 291 9.16 -3.42 -7.74
C PHE A 291 10.08 -2.19 -7.72
N ASN A 292 10.00 -1.34 -6.70
CA ASN A 292 10.89 -0.19 -6.56
C ASN A 292 12.16 -0.58 -5.78
N GLU A 293 13.28 0.04 -6.14
CA GLU A 293 14.54 0.02 -5.39
C GLU A 293 14.76 1.40 -4.74
N VAL A 294 15.00 1.42 -3.43
CA VAL A 294 15.23 2.68 -2.69
C VAL A 294 16.45 2.56 -1.78
N SER A 295 17.43 3.43 -1.99
CA SER A 295 18.68 3.43 -1.21
C SER A 295 19.21 4.82 -0.88
N GLY A 296 20.14 4.86 0.08
CA GLY A 296 20.99 6.02 0.32
C GLY A 296 20.29 7.22 0.96
N GLY A 297 19.10 7.05 1.54
CA GLY A 297 18.43 8.08 2.33
C GLY A 297 19.27 8.56 3.50
N ARG A 298 19.33 9.87 3.75
CA ARG A 298 20.05 10.48 4.89
C ARG A 298 19.12 10.87 6.03
N SER A 299 19.52 10.62 7.28
CA SER A 299 18.62 10.81 8.42
C SER A 299 19.20 11.64 9.57
N THR A 300 18.43 12.69 9.91
CA THR A 300 18.47 13.44 11.19
C THR A 300 17.06 13.70 11.74
N CYS A 301 16.03 13.30 10.99
CA CYS A 301 14.61 13.29 11.33
C CYS A 301 14.04 11.99 10.72
N ASP A 302 13.34 12.07 9.59
CA ASP A 302 13.01 10.92 8.73
C ASP A 302 14.23 10.48 7.90
N GLY A 303 14.00 9.62 6.91
CA GLY A 303 15.00 9.10 5.97
C GLY A 303 14.70 7.67 5.53
N GLN A 304 13.47 7.22 5.74
CA GLN A 304 12.98 5.89 5.40
C GLN A 304 12.82 5.76 3.89
N GLY A 305 13.06 4.57 3.35
CA GLY A 305 12.87 4.31 1.93
C GLY A 305 11.41 4.49 1.49
N PHE A 306 10.46 4.13 2.34
CA PHE A 306 9.03 4.22 2.09
C PHE A 306 8.30 4.92 3.25
N ASP A 307 7.06 5.34 3.00
CA ASP A 307 6.22 5.95 4.03
C ASP A 307 4.72 5.67 3.81
N LEU A 308 4.02 5.32 4.88
CA LEU A 308 2.56 5.35 5.00
C LEU A 308 2.17 6.56 5.84
N ASP A 309 2.04 7.70 5.17
CA ASP A 309 1.71 8.98 5.80
C ASP A 309 0.19 9.14 6.01
N GLU A 310 -0.21 10.27 6.56
CA GLU A 310 -1.57 10.72 6.84
C GLU A 310 -2.52 10.56 5.64
N GLY A 311 -3.70 10.00 5.91
CA GLY A 311 -4.76 9.85 4.91
C GLY A 311 -4.51 8.74 3.89
N ASN A 312 -3.57 7.82 4.14
CA ASN A 312 -3.32 6.64 3.31
C ASN A 312 -4.35 5.53 3.61
N ILE A 313 -5.19 5.21 2.63
CA ILE A 313 -6.24 4.19 2.76
C ILE A 313 -6.06 3.09 1.71
N ARG A 314 -5.98 1.82 2.14
CA ARG A 314 -5.81 0.65 1.26
C ARG A 314 -4.58 0.72 0.35
N THR A 315 -3.54 1.41 0.79
CA THR A 315 -2.25 1.49 0.11
C THR A 315 -1.49 0.18 0.27
N ILE A 316 -0.86 -0.28 -0.81
CA ILE A 316 -0.08 -1.52 -0.83
C ILE A 316 1.37 -1.23 -1.23
N TYR A 317 2.31 -1.63 -0.37
CA TYR A 317 3.73 -1.74 -0.71
C TYR A 317 4.10 -3.21 -0.89
N GLN A 318 4.47 -3.62 -2.11
CA GLN A 318 4.84 -5.01 -2.39
C GLN A 318 6.01 -5.21 -3.36
N TYR A 319 6.81 -6.26 -3.16
CA TYR A 319 7.91 -6.61 -4.07
C TYR A 319 8.99 -5.53 -4.22
N ASN A 320 9.10 -4.63 -3.25
CA ASN A 320 10.11 -3.58 -3.25
C ASN A 320 11.39 -4.06 -2.57
N TYR A 321 12.52 -3.46 -2.96
CA TYR A 321 13.81 -3.62 -2.33
C TYR A 321 14.27 -2.30 -1.75
N SER A 322 14.69 -2.31 -0.48
CA SER A 322 15.34 -1.15 0.14
C SER A 322 16.67 -1.56 0.75
N HIS A 323 17.64 -0.66 0.70
CA HIS A 323 18.90 -0.89 1.38
C HIS A 323 19.66 0.37 1.73
N ASP A 324 20.43 0.30 2.81
CA ASP A 324 21.36 1.32 3.24
C ASP A 324 20.72 2.73 3.44
N ASN A 325 19.41 2.79 3.71
CA ASN A 325 18.75 4.03 4.11
C ASN A 325 19.01 4.30 5.59
N GLU A 326 19.45 5.51 5.93
CA GLU A 326 19.78 5.87 7.31
C GLU A 326 18.55 5.96 8.23
N GLY A 327 17.37 6.25 7.67
CA GLY A 327 16.13 6.37 8.46
C GLY A 327 15.36 5.06 8.60
N GLY A 328 15.64 4.06 7.76
CA GLY A 328 15.01 2.74 7.83
C GLY A 328 14.27 2.31 6.57
N PHE A 329 13.46 1.26 6.71
CA PHE A 329 12.68 0.71 5.61
C PHE A 329 11.42 1.53 5.37
N ILE A 330 10.58 1.69 6.40
CA ILE A 330 9.27 2.34 6.25
C ILE A 330 8.87 3.17 7.48
N LEU A 331 8.41 4.39 7.21
CA LEU A 331 7.74 5.24 8.18
C LEU A 331 6.24 4.92 8.19
N LEU A 332 5.63 4.87 9.38
CA LEU A 332 4.20 4.70 9.57
C LEU A 332 3.68 5.92 10.32
N CYS A 333 3.32 6.97 9.56
CA CYS A 333 3.03 8.28 10.10
C CYS A 333 1.58 8.73 9.89
N ASN A 334 0.64 8.30 10.74
CA ASN A 334 -0.71 8.89 10.69
C ASN A 334 -0.72 10.27 11.38
N GLY A 335 -1.19 11.32 10.71
CA GLY A 335 -1.34 12.63 11.33
C GLY A 335 -2.37 12.63 12.48
N GLY A 336 -2.20 13.54 13.44
CA GLY A 336 -3.09 13.64 14.60
C GLY A 336 -4.53 13.92 14.19
N GLY A 337 -5.46 13.04 14.57
CA GLY A 337 -6.89 13.14 14.23
C GLY A 337 -7.27 12.58 12.85
N SER A 338 -6.29 12.21 12.03
CA SER A 338 -6.50 11.64 10.71
C SER A 338 -6.71 10.13 10.74
N THR A 339 -7.09 9.58 9.60
CA THR A 339 -7.26 8.14 9.41
C THR A 339 -6.29 7.64 8.36
N THR A 340 -5.44 6.70 8.77
CA THR A 340 -4.59 5.90 7.90
C THR A 340 -4.95 4.45 8.15
N SER A 341 -5.54 3.77 7.17
CA SER A 341 -6.18 2.47 7.41
C SER A 341 -6.11 1.47 6.27
N ASP A 342 -6.26 0.20 6.65
CA ASP A 342 -6.42 -0.94 5.73
C ASP A 342 -5.23 -1.14 4.77
N ASN A 343 -4.05 -0.66 5.18
CA ASN A 343 -2.83 -0.69 4.38
C ASN A 343 -2.13 -2.05 4.48
N ILE A 344 -1.37 -2.40 3.43
CA ILE A 344 -0.66 -3.67 3.33
C ILE A 344 0.80 -3.41 2.97
N VAL A 345 1.72 -4.02 3.71
CA VAL A 345 3.15 -4.05 3.38
C VAL A 345 3.57 -5.51 3.28
N ARG A 346 3.83 -6.01 2.07
CA ARG A 346 4.09 -7.45 1.87
C ARG A 346 5.13 -7.82 0.84
N TYR A 347 5.79 -8.97 1.02
CA TYR A 347 6.77 -9.47 0.05
C TYR A 347 7.81 -8.44 -0.35
N ASN A 348 8.24 -7.58 0.58
CA ASN A 348 9.36 -6.67 0.39
C ASN A 348 10.63 -7.29 0.99
N ILE A 349 11.78 -6.85 0.50
CA ILE A 349 13.09 -7.18 1.07
C ILE A 349 13.76 -5.87 1.47
N SER A 350 14.15 -5.76 2.74
CA SER A 350 14.99 -4.67 3.25
C SER A 350 16.31 -5.27 3.71
N GLN A 351 17.42 -4.68 3.23
CA GLN A 351 18.77 -5.13 3.55
C GLN A 351 19.59 -3.97 4.05
N ASN A 352 20.08 -4.04 5.29
CA ASN A 352 20.99 -3.05 5.86
C ASN A 352 20.46 -1.60 5.85
N ASP A 353 19.15 -1.40 5.74
CA ASP A 353 18.56 -0.17 6.24
C ASP A 353 18.95 -0.02 7.72
N ARG A 354 19.20 1.21 8.14
CA ARG A 354 19.66 1.57 9.49
C ARG A 354 18.58 2.40 10.18
N GLY A 355 18.91 3.03 11.32
CA GLY A 355 17.93 3.85 12.05
C GLY A 355 16.74 3.01 12.50
N GLN A 356 15.53 3.46 12.21
CA GLN A 356 14.28 2.78 12.58
C GLN A 356 13.73 1.99 11.39
N ILE A 357 13.99 0.68 11.30
CA ILE A 357 13.52 -0.15 10.17
C ILE A 357 12.00 0.03 9.98
N PHE A 358 11.25 -0.06 11.07
CA PHE A 358 9.87 0.42 11.15
C PHE A 358 9.79 1.54 12.16
N ASP A 359 9.39 2.72 11.71
CA ASP A 359 9.22 3.88 12.58
C ASP A 359 7.74 4.23 12.76
N LEU A 360 7.24 4.12 13.99
CA LEU A 360 5.85 4.39 14.35
C LEU A 360 5.84 5.50 15.42
N VAL A 361 6.11 6.71 14.95
CA VAL A 361 6.29 7.91 15.78
C VAL A 361 5.12 8.88 15.73
N CYS A 362 4.25 8.78 14.72
CA CYS A 362 3.06 9.63 14.59
C CYS A 362 1.81 8.92 15.15
N GLY A 363 0.62 9.46 14.87
CA GLY A 363 -0.66 8.91 15.29
C GLY A 363 -0.90 7.45 14.88
N LYS A 364 -1.99 6.88 15.42
CA LYS A 364 -2.32 5.45 15.27
C LYS A 364 -2.79 5.12 13.87
N LEU A 365 -2.30 4.03 13.30
CA LEU A 365 -2.86 3.42 12.10
C LEU A 365 -3.94 2.39 12.49
N THR A 366 -4.89 2.11 11.59
CA THR A 366 -5.93 1.09 11.81
C THR A 366 -5.83 -0.03 10.77
N ASN A 367 -5.94 -1.29 11.18
CA ASN A 367 -5.95 -2.45 10.27
C ASN A 367 -4.78 -2.45 9.23
N THR A 368 -3.61 -1.96 9.63
CA THR A 368 -2.41 -2.01 8.78
C THR A 368 -1.69 -3.33 9.00
N LYS A 369 -1.49 -4.08 7.92
CA LYS A 369 -0.92 -5.45 7.96
C LYS A 369 0.42 -5.51 7.26
N ILE A 370 1.42 -6.00 7.97
CA ILE A 370 2.81 -6.11 7.51
C ILE A 370 3.17 -7.59 7.50
N TYR A 371 3.28 -8.20 6.33
CA TYR A 371 3.47 -9.64 6.27
C TYR A 371 4.30 -10.17 5.11
N ASN A 372 4.91 -11.34 5.29
CA ASN A 372 5.67 -12.00 4.24
C ASN A 372 6.85 -11.15 3.71
N ASN A 373 7.43 -10.28 4.54
CA ASN A 373 8.63 -9.50 4.19
C ASN A 373 9.90 -10.17 4.74
N VAL A 374 11.07 -9.76 4.24
CA VAL A 374 12.38 -10.14 4.78
C VAL A 374 13.15 -8.89 5.19
N PHE A 375 13.65 -8.87 6.43
CA PHE A 375 14.47 -7.79 6.98
C PHE A 375 15.84 -8.37 7.37
N TYR A 376 16.86 -8.06 6.59
CA TYR A 376 18.25 -8.41 6.90
C TYR A 376 18.93 -7.25 7.63
N VAL A 377 19.22 -7.46 8.91
CA VAL A 377 19.76 -6.44 9.81
C VAL A 377 21.20 -6.81 10.17
N GLY A 378 22.12 -6.39 9.29
CA GLY A 378 23.57 -6.62 9.45
C GLY A 378 24.33 -5.50 10.15
N GLN A 379 23.65 -4.38 10.44
CA GLN A 379 24.25 -3.16 10.99
C GLN A 379 23.38 -2.62 12.14
N ALA A 380 23.88 -1.62 12.86
CA ALA A 380 23.15 -1.02 13.97
C ALA A 380 21.80 -0.46 13.50
N ALA A 381 20.71 -0.89 14.14
CA ALA A 381 19.35 -0.48 13.80
C ALA A 381 18.38 -0.73 14.96
N GLN A 382 17.40 0.14 15.12
CA GLN A 382 16.19 -0.15 15.89
C GLN A 382 15.18 -0.81 14.95
N ILE A 383 14.93 -2.11 15.13
CA ILE A 383 14.10 -2.89 14.20
C ILE A 383 12.65 -2.42 14.26
N ILE A 384 12.14 -2.14 15.46
CA ILE A 384 10.81 -1.54 15.64
C ILE A 384 10.95 -0.35 16.59
N ASN A 385 10.42 0.79 16.19
CA ASN A 385 10.23 1.94 17.05
C ASN A 385 8.74 2.30 17.20
N ASN A 386 8.07 1.73 18.20
CA ASN A 386 6.69 2.07 18.54
C ASN A 386 6.64 3.13 19.64
N SER A 387 7.00 4.37 19.27
CA SER A 387 7.05 5.49 20.21
C SER A 387 5.75 6.31 20.27
N ASN A 388 4.74 5.96 19.46
CA ASN A 388 3.45 6.63 19.49
C ASN A 388 2.51 6.23 20.65
N GLY A 389 2.97 5.37 21.55
CA GLY A 389 2.24 5.00 22.77
C GLY A 389 0.99 4.13 22.56
N SER A 390 0.78 3.56 21.36
CA SER A 390 -0.40 2.74 21.07
C SER A 390 -0.24 1.27 21.47
N THR A 391 -1.23 0.72 22.18
CA THR A 391 -1.41 -0.71 22.41
C THR A 391 -2.42 -1.30 21.41
N GLY A 392 -2.05 -2.35 20.68
CA GLY A 392 -2.96 -3.26 19.97
C GLY A 392 -3.57 -2.80 18.63
N ALA A 393 -3.63 -1.50 18.34
CA ALA A 393 -4.27 -0.97 17.13
C ALA A 393 -3.33 0.01 16.41
N ASN A 394 -2.25 -0.50 15.82
CA ASN A 394 -1.33 0.31 15.02
C ASN A 394 -0.92 -0.47 13.76
N ALA A 395 -0.09 -1.50 13.92
CA ALA A 395 0.24 -2.45 12.85
C ALA A 395 0.30 -3.89 13.37
N GLU A 396 0.00 -4.84 12.49
CA GLU A 396 0.03 -6.27 12.77
C GLU A 396 1.07 -6.95 11.88
N PHE A 397 1.95 -7.76 12.49
CA PHE A 397 3.08 -8.39 11.82
C PHE A 397 2.88 -9.91 11.70
N TYR A 398 2.81 -10.42 10.47
CA TYR A 398 2.65 -11.86 10.21
C TYR A 398 3.68 -12.40 9.23
N ASN A 399 4.13 -13.65 9.39
CA ASN A 399 4.91 -14.33 8.36
C ASN A 399 6.19 -13.60 7.91
N ASN A 400 6.69 -12.60 8.63
CA ASN A 400 7.91 -11.90 8.25
C ASN A 400 9.14 -12.73 8.67
N ILE A 401 10.28 -12.50 8.02
CA ILE A 401 11.57 -13.02 8.48
C ILE A 401 12.43 -11.84 8.91
N PHE A 402 12.74 -11.76 10.20
CA PHE A 402 13.76 -10.88 10.76
C PHE A 402 15.07 -11.68 10.89
N TYR A 403 16.02 -11.39 10.01
CA TYR A 403 17.34 -12.03 9.97
C TYR A 403 18.37 -11.06 10.55
N VAL A 404 18.67 -11.20 11.84
CA VAL A 404 19.44 -10.22 12.62
C VAL A 404 20.84 -10.79 12.90
N THR A 405 21.89 -10.19 12.34
CA THR A 405 23.28 -10.67 12.55
C THR A 405 24.11 -9.77 13.44
N THR A 406 23.68 -8.53 13.65
CA THR A 406 24.35 -7.57 14.54
C THR A 406 23.91 -7.70 15.99
N THR A 407 24.81 -7.39 16.93
CA THR A 407 24.49 -7.23 18.35
C THR A 407 23.98 -5.83 18.70
N GLN A 408 23.99 -4.90 17.75
CA GLN A 408 23.57 -3.50 17.91
C GLN A 408 22.15 -3.27 17.38
N ALA A 409 21.28 -4.26 17.56
CA ALA A 409 19.87 -4.16 17.23
C ALA A 409 19.02 -3.98 18.49
N SER A 410 17.82 -3.40 18.36
CA SER A 410 16.85 -3.31 19.44
C SER A 410 15.42 -3.30 18.92
N TYR A 411 14.48 -3.58 19.83
CA TYR A 411 13.05 -3.45 19.56
C TYR A 411 12.40 -2.58 20.64
N ASN A 412 11.54 -1.68 20.20
CA ASN A 412 10.49 -1.07 21.01
C ASN A 412 9.15 -1.43 20.35
N ALA A 413 8.68 -2.67 20.56
CA ALA A 413 7.44 -3.13 19.93
C ALA A 413 6.17 -2.71 20.70
N GLY A 414 6.26 -2.52 22.03
CA GLY A 414 5.11 -2.18 22.85
C GLY A 414 3.97 -3.20 22.70
N GLY A 415 2.74 -2.71 22.50
CA GLY A 415 1.55 -3.55 22.32
C GLY A 415 1.23 -3.93 20.87
N LEU A 416 2.18 -3.88 19.94
CA LEU A 416 1.98 -4.34 18.56
C LEU A 416 1.74 -5.86 18.51
N LEU A 417 0.94 -6.31 17.54
CA LEU A 417 0.64 -7.73 17.36
C LEU A 417 1.67 -8.39 16.45
N PHE A 418 2.23 -9.51 16.91
CA PHE A 418 3.10 -10.38 16.13
C PHE A 418 2.58 -11.82 16.21
N ASP A 419 2.45 -12.49 15.05
CA ASP A 419 2.13 -13.91 14.99
C ASP A 419 2.79 -14.55 13.76
N SER A 420 3.39 -15.72 13.93
CA SER A 420 3.91 -16.56 12.86
C SER A 420 5.07 -15.92 12.09
N ASN A 421 5.90 -15.10 12.75
CA ASN A 421 7.13 -14.56 12.17
C ASN A 421 8.33 -15.48 12.42
N VAL A 422 9.44 -15.23 11.74
CA VAL A 422 10.74 -15.86 12.01
C VAL A 422 11.67 -14.80 12.59
N PHE A 423 12.27 -15.08 13.74
CA PHE A 423 13.30 -14.25 14.36
C PHE A 423 14.58 -15.08 14.44
N TYR A 424 15.53 -14.85 13.55
CA TYR A 424 16.75 -15.66 13.46
C TYR A 424 18.01 -14.82 13.67
N GLY A 425 19.01 -15.44 14.30
CA GLY A 425 20.30 -14.85 14.60
C GLY A 425 20.37 -14.28 16.01
N GLN A 426 20.66 -12.98 16.14
CA GLN A 426 20.69 -12.29 17.42
C GLN A 426 19.26 -11.98 17.88
N HIS A 427 19.03 -12.14 19.19
CA HIS A 427 17.75 -11.87 19.85
C HIS A 427 17.91 -10.68 20.81
N PRO A 428 17.90 -9.43 20.29
CA PRO A 428 18.12 -8.25 21.11
C PRO A 428 16.95 -7.98 22.08
N ALA A 429 17.21 -7.11 23.05
CA ALA A 429 16.21 -6.72 24.02
C ALA A 429 14.96 -6.09 23.36
N GLY A 430 13.80 -6.38 23.94
CA GLY A 430 12.51 -5.88 23.48
C GLY A 430 11.88 -6.68 22.34
N GLU A 431 12.50 -7.78 21.87
CA GLU A 431 11.92 -8.66 20.86
C GLU A 431 10.47 -9.03 21.24
N PRO A 432 9.50 -8.84 20.33
CA PRO A 432 8.08 -9.00 20.65
C PRO A 432 7.70 -10.44 21.00
N THR A 433 6.63 -10.57 21.79
CA THR A 433 5.98 -11.87 21.96
C THR A 433 5.24 -12.25 20.68
N ASP A 434 5.54 -13.43 20.17
CA ASP A 434 4.89 -14.02 19.00
C ASP A 434 4.61 -15.50 19.33
N PRO A 435 3.33 -15.91 19.48
CA PRO A 435 2.96 -17.25 19.93
C PRO A 435 3.41 -18.38 18.99
N ASN A 436 3.60 -18.08 17.71
CA ASN A 436 3.94 -19.07 16.68
C ASN A 436 5.29 -18.75 16.02
N LYS A 437 6.19 -18.01 16.71
CA LYS A 437 7.49 -17.68 16.14
C LYS A 437 8.35 -18.89 15.88
N ILE A 438 9.18 -18.78 14.85
CA ILE A 438 10.28 -19.70 14.58
C ILE A 438 11.59 -18.96 14.86
N THR A 439 12.50 -19.62 15.57
CA THR A 439 13.85 -19.08 15.82
C THR A 439 14.97 -19.88 15.14
N ALA A 440 14.61 -20.94 14.42
CA ALA A 440 15.54 -21.72 13.62
C ALA A 440 15.92 -20.99 12.32
N ASP A 441 17.09 -21.34 11.77
CA ASP A 441 17.60 -20.78 10.52
C ASP A 441 16.57 -20.93 9.38
N PRO A 442 16.17 -19.85 8.69
CA PRO A 442 15.28 -19.93 7.53
C PRO A 442 15.94 -20.58 6.31
N LEU A 443 17.23 -20.92 6.35
CA LEU A 443 17.99 -21.57 5.29
C LEU A 443 17.95 -20.79 3.98
N PHE A 444 18.28 -19.50 4.03
CA PHE A 444 18.45 -18.69 2.83
C PHE A 444 19.67 -19.13 1.98
N VAL A 445 19.66 -18.81 0.69
CA VAL A 445 20.77 -19.13 -0.24
C VAL A 445 22.04 -18.36 0.10
N ALA A 446 21.97 -17.05 0.25
CA ALA A 446 23.09 -16.17 0.56
C ALA A 446 22.53 -14.81 1.01
N PRO A 447 21.90 -14.71 2.19
CA PRO A 447 21.30 -13.47 2.64
C PRO A 447 22.38 -12.39 2.85
N GLY A 448 22.03 -11.12 2.63
CA GLY A 448 22.93 -9.98 2.83
C GLY A 448 23.88 -9.67 1.67
N THR A 449 23.82 -10.39 0.54
CA THR A 449 24.74 -10.19 -0.59
C THR A 449 24.16 -9.35 -1.74
N ALA A 450 22.89 -8.93 -1.65
CA ALA A 450 22.25 -8.20 -2.73
C ALA A 450 22.83 -6.78 -2.86
N THR A 451 22.97 -6.28 -4.09
CA THR A 451 23.44 -4.90 -4.36
C THR A 451 22.38 -4.06 -5.07
N SER A 452 21.29 -4.70 -5.50
CA SER A 452 20.15 -4.12 -6.22
C SER A 452 18.91 -5.01 -6.05
N ILE A 453 17.77 -4.56 -6.55
CA ILE A 453 16.55 -5.36 -6.65
C ILE A 453 16.74 -6.59 -7.57
N SER A 454 17.65 -6.50 -8.54
CA SER A 454 17.84 -7.52 -9.58
C SER A 454 18.66 -8.74 -9.13
N ASP A 455 19.44 -8.61 -8.06
CA ASP A 455 20.33 -9.66 -7.52
C ASP A 455 19.96 -10.10 -6.09
N ALA A 456 18.73 -9.82 -5.65
CA ALA A 456 18.18 -10.25 -4.35
C ALA A 456 17.97 -11.77 -4.20
N GLY A 457 18.48 -12.59 -5.14
CA GLY A 457 18.31 -14.05 -5.16
C GLY A 457 18.87 -14.79 -3.92
N GLY A 458 19.78 -14.15 -3.17
CA GLY A 458 20.29 -14.65 -1.90
C GLY A 458 19.22 -14.92 -0.84
N TYR A 459 18.06 -14.26 -0.93
CA TYR A 459 16.92 -14.41 0.00
C TYR A 459 15.95 -15.54 -0.36
N ARG A 460 16.26 -16.36 -1.37
CA ARG A 460 15.47 -17.56 -1.63
C ARG A 460 15.68 -18.58 -0.51
N LEU A 461 14.57 -19.12 0.00
CA LEU A 461 14.58 -20.27 0.91
C LEU A 461 15.13 -21.53 0.21
N ARG A 462 15.79 -22.39 0.96
CA ARG A 462 16.22 -23.74 0.52
C ARG A 462 15.26 -24.82 1.01
N ALA A 463 15.35 -25.99 0.38
CA ALA A 463 14.63 -27.19 0.82
C ALA A 463 14.98 -27.53 2.28
N GLY A 464 13.96 -27.94 3.05
CA GLY A 464 14.11 -28.22 4.49
C GLY A 464 14.02 -26.99 5.38
N SER A 465 13.81 -25.79 4.82
CA SER A 465 13.60 -24.58 5.62
C SER A 465 12.37 -24.71 6.54
N PRO A 466 12.47 -24.29 7.81
CA PRO A 466 11.33 -24.25 8.72
C PRO A 466 10.28 -23.19 8.31
N ALA A 467 10.63 -22.27 7.40
CA ALA A 467 9.72 -21.26 6.88
C ALA A 467 8.72 -21.82 5.83
N LEU A 468 8.90 -23.05 5.35
CA LEU A 468 8.06 -23.65 4.30
C LEU A 468 6.67 -24.04 4.83
N ALA A 469 5.62 -23.59 4.15
CA ALA A 469 4.20 -23.83 4.39
C ALA A 469 3.78 -23.66 5.87
N SER A 470 4.48 -22.79 6.60
CA SER A 470 4.34 -22.62 8.05
C SER A 470 3.79 -21.24 8.45
N GLY A 471 3.49 -20.39 7.47
CA GLY A 471 2.86 -19.10 7.68
C GLY A 471 1.39 -19.20 8.10
N GLN A 472 0.90 -18.12 8.68
CA GLN A 472 -0.50 -17.81 8.86
C GLN A 472 -1.18 -17.54 7.51
N VAL A 473 -2.37 -18.10 7.33
CA VAL A 473 -3.18 -17.86 6.13
C VAL A 473 -3.71 -16.43 6.16
N MET A 474 -3.32 -15.64 5.17
CA MET A 474 -3.77 -14.26 5.02
C MET A 474 -5.06 -14.21 4.18
N THR A 475 -5.96 -13.28 4.51
CA THR A 475 -7.21 -13.08 3.76
C THR A 475 -6.96 -12.46 2.38
N ALA A 476 -5.91 -11.64 2.26
CA ALA A 476 -5.48 -11.00 1.02
C ALA A 476 -3.99 -11.29 0.75
N PRO A 477 -3.57 -12.55 0.49
CA PRO A 477 -2.15 -12.91 0.44
C PRO A 477 -1.42 -12.38 -0.82
N GLY A 478 -2.14 -11.80 -1.79
CA GLY A 478 -1.58 -11.50 -3.11
C GLY A 478 -1.52 -12.75 -3.99
N SER A 479 -1.18 -12.57 -5.27
CA SER A 479 -1.12 -13.67 -6.24
C SER A 479 0.28 -14.26 -6.43
N ARG A 480 1.31 -13.56 -5.96
CA ARG A 480 2.72 -13.96 -6.13
C ARG A 480 3.59 -13.49 -4.97
N ASP A 481 4.76 -14.10 -4.84
CA ASP A 481 5.84 -13.66 -3.99
C ASP A 481 6.74 -12.60 -4.69
N TYR A 482 7.82 -12.20 -4.01
CA TYR A 482 8.82 -11.29 -4.55
C TYR A 482 9.44 -11.81 -5.86
N PHE A 483 9.74 -13.10 -5.93
CA PHE A 483 10.46 -13.75 -7.02
C PHE A 483 9.57 -14.24 -8.18
N GLY A 484 8.26 -14.03 -8.11
CA GLY A 484 7.28 -14.46 -9.12
C GLY A 484 6.65 -15.83 -8.91
N GLY A 485 6.97 -16.53 -7.82
CA GLY A 485 6.30 -17.76 -7.39
C GLY A 485 4.85 -17.50 -6.99
N ALA A 486 3.94 -18.39 -7.38
CA ALA A 486 2.51 -18.22 -7.13
C ALA A 486 2.16 -18.40 -5.65
N VAL A 487 1.35 -17.49 -5.10
CA VAL A 487 0.80 -17.59 -3.74
C VAL A 487 -0.68 -17.91 -3.84
N THR A 488 -1.11 -18.99 -3.19
CA THR A 488 -2.47 -19.51 -3.31
C THR A 488 -3.31 -19.09 -2.10
N GLN A 489 -4.43 -18.42 -2.37
CA GLN A 489 -5.37 -17.99 -1.32
C GLN A 489 -5.95 -19.21 -0.56
N GLY A 490 -6.05 -19.09 0.77
CA GLY A 490 -6.55 -20.16 1.65
C GLY A 490 -5.49 -21.18 2.08
N CYS A 491 -4.31 -21.18 1.44
CA CYS A 491 -3.18 -22.03 1.80
C CYS A 491 -2.23 -21.28 2.74
N ARG A 492 -1.52 -22.03 3.59
CA ARG A 492 -0.41 -21.52 4.39
C ARG A 492 0.72 -21.08 3.46
N PRO A 493 1.08 -19.79 3.43
CA PRO A 493 2.23 -19.34 2.66
C PRO A 493 3.52 -19.80 3.34
N ASP A 494 4.62 -19.76 2.60
CA ASP A 494 5.94 -19.75 3.22
C ASP A 494 6.12 -18.43 3.99
N ARG A 495 6.89 -18.43 5.06
CA ARG A 495 7.25 -17.18 5.76
C ARG A 495 8.34 -16.46 4.98
N GLY A 496 8.30 -15.13 4.98
CA GLY A 496 9.19 -14.27 4.22
C GLY A 496 8.72 -14.02 2.78
N ALA A 497 9.64 -13.54 1.97
CA ALA A 497 9.37 -12.98 0.64
C ALA A 497 9.45 -14.00 -0.51
N HIS A 498 9.79 -15.27 -0.23
CA HIS A 498 9.93 -16.34 -1.21
C HIS A 498 8.96 -17.49 -0.93
N GLN A 499 8.19 -17.87 -1.94
CA GLN A 499 7.31 -19.03 -1.97
C GLN A 499 7.99 -20.16 -2.73
N LEU A 500 8.59 -21.08 -1.99
CA LEU A 500 9.16 -22.34 -2.49
C LEU A 500 8.15 -23.50 -2.41
N SER A 501 7.30 -23.55 -1.38
CA SER A 501 6.30 -24.62 -1.26
C SER A 501 5.27 -24.53 -2.37
N THR A 502 5.03 -25.65 -3.04
CA THR A 502 4.05 -25.77 -4.14
C THR A 502 2.76 -26.47 -3.72
N ALA A 503 2.79 -27.23 -2.63
CA ALA A 503 1.62 -27.91 -2.10
C ALA A 503 0.80 -26.96 -1.22
N CYS A 504 -0.50 -26.86 -1.49
CA CYS A 504 -1.42 -26.15 -0.60
C CYS A 504 -1.56 -26.94 0.71
N VAL A 505 -1.06 -26.37 1.79
CA VAL A 505 -1.43 -26.78 3.15
C VAL A 505 -2.54 -25.84 3.59
N PRO A 506 -3.83 -26.22 3.54
CA PRO A 506 -4.90 -25.33 3.96
C PRO A 506 -4.71 -24.92 5.43
N SER A 507 -5.15 -23.71 5.78
CA SER A 507 -5.41 -23.44 7.21
C SER A 507 -6.41 -24.50 7.68
N ALA A 508 -6.18 -25.10 8.84
CA ALA A 508 -7.25 -25.81 9.52
C ALA A 508 -8.23 -24.73 10.01
N GLY A 509 -9.16 -24.34 9.16
CA GLY A 509 -9.90 -23.08 9.20
C GLY A 509 -11.05 -23.13 10.19
N VAL A 510 -11.49 -21.96 10.66
CA VAL A 510 -12.81 -21.83 11.28
C VAL A 510 -13.82 -21.80 10.13
N ILE A 511 -14.81 -22.69 10.17
CA ILE A 511 -15.94 -22.69 9.24
C ILE A 511 -16.69 -21.34 9.41
N PRO A 512 -16.91 -20.57 8.33
CA PRO A 512 -17.61 -19.28 8.41
C PRO A 512 -18.97 -19.40 9.07
N ARG A 513 -19.32 -18.42 9.91
CA ARG A 513 -20.60 -18.37 10.65
C ARG A 513 -21.77 -17.84 9.83
N THR A 514 -21.52 -17.41 8.59
CA THR A 514 -22.56 -16.93 7.69
C THR A 514 -23.62 -18.01 7.48
N GLY A 515 -24.87 -17.71 7.85
CA GLY A 515 -25.99 -18.65 7.75
C GLY A 515 -26.10 -19.64 8.91
N TRP A 516 -25.29 -19.50 9.96
CA TRP A 516 -25.46 -20.32 11.16
C TRP A 516 -26.79 -20.00 11.85
N SER A 517 -27.44 -21.04 12.38
CA SER A 517 -28.66 -20.89 13.17
C SER A 517 -28.73 -21.94 14.27
N LEU A 518 -29.42 -21.60 15.36
CA LEU A 518 -29.71 -22.56 16.43
C LEU A 518 -30.66 -23.62 15.87
N LYS A 519 -30.24 -24.88 15.87
CA LYS A 519 -31.11 -26.01 15.54
C LYS A 519 -31.89 -26.46 16.77
N TYR A 520 -31.21 -26.59 17.90
CA TYR A 520 -31.79 -27.06 19.16
C TYR A 520 -30.87 -26.70 20.34
N THR A 521 -31.46 -26.44 21.50
CA THR A 521 -30.80 -26.43 22.81
C THR A 521 -31.74 -27.07 23.81
N ASP A 522 -31.24 -27.85 24.76
CA ASP A 522 -32.07 -28.47 25.79
C ASP A 522 -32.49 -27.47 26.88
N SER A 523 -31.65 -26.46 27.12
CA SER A 523 -31.85 -25.45 28.16
C SER A 523 -31.21 -24.11 27.79
N GLN A 524 -31.80 -23.02 28.29
CA GLN A 524 -31.24 -21.67 28.21
C GLN A 524 -31.82 -20.78 29.30
N GLU A 525 -31.05 -19.81 29.77
CA GLU A 525 -31.48 -18.76 30.69
C GLU A 525 -31.92 -17.54 29.88
N THR A 526 -33.21 -17.22 29.93
CA THR A 526 -33.76 -16.04 29.28
C THR A 526 -34.77 -15.31 30.18
N ALA A 527 -34.89 -15.72 31.44
CA ALA A 527 -35.89 -15.21 32.37
C ALA A 527 -35.36 -14.01 33.17
N ALA A 528 -34.12 -14.08 33.64
CA ALA A 528 -33.48 -12.98 34.38
C ALA A 528 -32.35 -12.28 33.62
N GLU A 529 -31.73 -12.94 32.65
CA GLU A 529 -30.61 -12.39 31.87
C GLU A 529 -30.61 -12.92 30.43
N ASN A 530 -29.74 -12.35 29.59
CA ASN A 530 -29.54 -12.80 28.22
C ASN A 530 -28.53 -13.96 28.16
N GLY A 531 -28.97 -15.16 28.54
CA GLY A 531 -28.22 -16.42 28.43
C GLY A 531 -28.64 -17.29 27.24
N ALA A 532 -29.18 -16.69 26.17
CA ALA A 532 -29.72 -17.41 25.02
C ALA A 532 -28.68 -18.28 24.30
N ALA A 533 -29.07 -19.45 23.80
CA ALA A 533 -28.14 -20.37 23.13
C ALA A 533 -27.49 -19.81 21.86
N THR A 534 -28.14 -18.87 21.18
CA THR A 534 -27.58 -18.17 20.02
C THR A 534 -26.32 -17.36 20.34
N ASN A 535 -26.15 -16.96 21.60
CA ASN A 535 -24.98 -16.22 22.03
C ASN A 535 -23.70 -17.06 21.94
N ALA A 536 -23.81 -18.40 21.96
CA ALA A 536 -22.63 -19.27 21.84
C ALA A 536 -21.97 -19.25 20.46
N PHE A 537 -22.50 -18.51 19.48
CA PHE A 537 -21.93 -18.44 18.13
C PHE A 537 -22.26 -17.10 17.42
N ASP A 538 -22.46 -16.03 18.17
CA ASP A 538 -22.86 -14.72 17.64
C ASP A 538 -21.67 -13.81 17.24
N GLY A 539 -20.43 -14.19 17.59
CA GLY A 539 -19.23 -13.39 17.34
C GLY A 539 -18.85 -12.43 18.46
N ASN A 540 -19.58 -12.42 19.57
CA ASN A 540 -19.37 -11.51 20.67
C ASN A 540 -18.86 -12.25 21.92
N LEU A 541 -17.58 -12.10 22.23
CA LEU A 541 -16.96 -12.75 23.39
C LEU A 541 -17.52 -12.30 24.76
N SER A 542 -18.39 -11.27 24.80
CA SER A 542 -19.00 -10.74 26.02
C SER A 542 -20.42 -11.26 26.29
N THR A 543 -21.07 -11.90 25.32
CA THR A 543 -22.35 -12.60 25.50
C THR A 543 -22.09 -14.07 25.82
N ILE A 544 -23.05 -14.74 26.45
CA ILE A 544 -22.93 -16.16 26.80
C ILE A 544 -24.23 -16.90 26.52
N TRP A 545 -24.10 -18.14 26.08
CA TRP A 545 -25.12 -19.15 26.38
C TRP A 545 -24.94 -19.58 27.82
N HIS A 546 -26.05 -19.64 28.56
CA HIS A 546 -26.11 -20.18 29.91
C HIS A 546 -27.35 -21.08 30.01
N THR A 547 -27.22 -22.29 30.54
CA THR A 547 -28.40 -23.12 30.80
C THR A 547 -29.23 -22.55 31.95
N ARG A 548 -30.54 -22.76 31.96
CA ARG A 548 -31.46 -22.11 32.91
C ARG A 548 -30.96 -22.23 34.36
N TYR A 549 -30.91 -21.09 35.05
CA TYR A 549 -30.59 -21.03 36.49
C TYR A 549 -31.69 -20.32 37.30
N THR A 550 -32.47 -19.42 36.68
CA THR A 550 -33.56 -18.70 37.34
C THR A 550 -34.86 -19.50 37.29
N GLY A 551 -35.47 -19.68 38.47
CA GLY A 551 -36.72 -20.44 38.62
C GLY A 551 -36.54 -21.95 38.53
N GLY A 552 -35.32 -22.46 38.71
CA GLY A 552 -34.96 -23.88 38.73
C GLY A 552 -33.84 -24.24 37.75
N ASN A 553 -33.06 -25.27 38.08
CA ASN A 553 -31.93 -25.75 37.26
C ASN A 553 -32.36 -26.95 36.41
N ALA A 554 -32.07 -26.94 35.11
CA ALA A 554 -32.25 -28.11 34.26
C ALA A 554 -31.20 -29.19 34.61
N PRO A 555 -31.53 -30.49 34.60
CA PRO A 555 -30.56 -31.54 34.87
C PRO A 555 -29.59 -31.74 33.69
N MET A 556 -28.34 -32.07 34.00
CA MET A 556 -27.34 -32.52 33.00
C MET A 556 -27.75 -33.89 32.41
N PRO A 557 -27.30 -34.24 31.19
CA PRO A 557 -26.39 -33.49 30.32
C PRO A 557 -27.09 -32.38 29.53
N HIS A 558 -26.33 -31.34 29.18
CA HIS A 558 -26.80 -30.25 28.32
C HIS A 558 -26.26 -30.36 26.90
N GLU A 559 -26.98 -29.87 25.91
CA GLU A 559 -26.54 -29.86 24.51
C GLU A 559 -26.97 -28.61 23.75
N ILE A 560 -26.12 -28.23 22.81
CA ILE A 560 -26.44 -27.25 21.77
C ILE A 560 -26.17 -27.85 20.40
N GLN A 561 -27.13 -27.69 19.50
CA GLN A 561 -27.06 -28.12 18.11
C GLN A 561 -27.13 -26.90 17.20
N ILE A 562 -26.17 -26.79 16.30
CA ILE A 562 -25.97 -25.65 15.42
C ILE A 562 -26.09 -26.13 13.97
N ASN A 563 -26.95 -25.48 13.20
CA ASN A 563 -26.94 -25.60 11.74
C ASN A 563 -25.87 -24.66 11.20
N LEU A 564 -24.89 -25.19 10.47
CA LEU A 564 -23.75 -24.44 9.93
C LEU A 564 -24.09 -23.67 8.64
N GLY A 565 -25.33 -23.76 8.15
CA GLY A 565 -25.81 -23.05 6.96
C GLY A 565 -25.46 -23.73 5.63
N ALA A 566 -24.42 -24.57 5.60
CA ALA A 566 -24.03 -25.40 4.46
C ALA A 566 -23.34 -26.69 4.93
N SER A 567 -23.08 -27.63 4.01
CA SER A 567 -22.31 -28.83 4.30
C SER A 567 -20.80 -28.55 4.22
N TYR A 568 -20.05 -28.96 5.25
CA TYR A 568 -18.61 -28.76 5.36
C TYR A 568 -17.91 -30.08 5.73
N SER A 569 -16.61 -30.21 5.42
CA SER A 569 -15.76 -31.23 6.03
C SER A 569 -15.33 -30.73 7.41
N VAL A 570 -16.01 -31.14 8.47
CA VAL A 570 -15.75 -30.66 9.83
C VAL A 570 -14.64 -31.51 10.45
N SER A 571 -13.54 -30.91 10.89
CA SER A 571 -12.35 -31.57 11.46
C SER A 571 -12.03 -31.16 12.90
N GLY A 572 -12.86 -30.29 13.50
CA GLY A 572 -12.69 -29.92 14.90
C GLY A 572 -13.73 -28.94 15.42
N ILE A 573 -13.61 -28.62 16.71
CA ILE A 573 -14.32 -27.50 17.36
C ILE A 573 -13.37 -26.67 18.22
N ARG A 574 -13.72 -25.41 18.44
CA ARG A 574 -13.21 -24.64 19.58
C ARG A 574 -14.35 -24.27 20.52
N TYR A 575 -14.08 -24.32 21.81
CA TYR A 575 -14.99 -23.94 22.89
C TYR A 575 -14.32 -22.87 23.74
N LEU A 576 -14.93 -21.69 23.82
CA LEU A 576 -14.53 -20.61 24.72
C LEU A 576 -15.49 -20.58 25.92
N PRO A 577 -15.00 -20.87 27.14
CA PRO A 577 -15.75 -20.62 28.37
C PRO A 577 -16.24 -19.17 28.49
N ARG A 578 -17.24 -18.91 29.35
CA ARG A 578 -17.63 -17.54 29.70
C ARG A 578 -16.43 -16.68 30.17
N GLN A 579 -16.40 -15.42 29.76
CA GLN A 579 -15.29 -14.49 30.03
C GLN A 579 -15.59 -13.43 31.09
N ASP A 580 -16.85 -13.31 31.51
CA ASP A 580 -17.28 -12.35 32.52
C ASP A 580 -16.89 -12.78 33.95
N GLY A 581 -16.76 -11.79 34.85
CA GLY A 581 -16.55 -11.99 36.29
C GLY A 581 -15.09 -12.00 36.80
N GLY A 582 -14.09 -11.72 35.96
CA GLY A 582 -12.66 -11.78 36.32
C GLY A 582 -12.17 -13.23 36.45
N GLY A 583 -11.02 -13.58 35.85
CA GLY A 583 -10.53 -14.96 35.77
C GLY A 583 -11.51 -15.98 35.13
N GLY A 584 -12.61 -15.49 34.53
CA GLY A 584 -13.82 -16.21 34.14
C GLY A 584 -14.49 -16.89 35.33
N ALA A 585 -15.74 -16.58 35.64
CA ALA A 585 -16.49 -17.39 36.60
C ALA A 585 -16.44 -18.87 36.18
N ALA A 586 -16.00 -19.77 37.07
CA ALA A 586 -15.83 -21.19 36.74
C ALA A 586 -17.16 -21.91 36.47
N ASN A 587 -18.28 -21.29 36.88
CA ASN A 587 -19.61 -21.86 36.84
C ASN A 587 -20.06 -22.16 35.40
N GLY A 588 -20.40 -23.42 35.16
CA GLY A 588 -20.91 -23.89 33.88
C GLY A 588 -19.83 -24.21 32.86
N ARG A 589 -18.55 -24.20 33.22
CA ARG A 589 -17.50 -24.69 32.33
C ARG A 589 -17.72 -26.17 32.06
N ILE A 590 -17.73 -26.54 30.78
CA ILE A 590 -17.90 -27.93 30.35
C ILE A 590 -16.69 -28.74 30.85
N GLY A 591 -16.96 -29.83 31.58
CA GLY A 591 -15.98 -30.84 31.97
C GLY A 591 -15.89 -31.90 30.88
N GLN A 592 -16.61 -33.01 31.05
CA GLN A 592 -16.69 -34.08 30.06
C GLN A 592 -17.61 -33.68 28.91
N TYR A 593 -17.22 -34.00 27.67
CA TYR A 593 -17.96 -33.62 26.47
C TYR A 593 -18.04 -34.73 25.42
N GLU A 594 -19.03 -34.59 24.54
CA GLU A 594 -19.13 -35.32 23.28
C GLU A 594 -19.39 -34.33 22.13
N VAL A 595 -18.74 -34.55 20.98
CA VAL A 595 -18.95 -33.79 19.75
C VAL A 595 -19.54 -34.70 18.69
N TYR A 596 -20.55 -34.23 17.96
CA TYR A 596 -21.15 -34.95 16.85
C TYR A 596 -21.29 -34.05 15.64
N VAL A 597 -21.20 -34.66 14.46
CA VAL A 597 -21.42 -34.00 13.16
C VAL A 597 -22.44 -34.83 12.39
N SER A 598 -23.47 -34.17 11.84
CA SER A 598 -24.57 -34.78 11.10
C SER A 598 -24.83 -34.04 9.79
N THR A 599 -25.29 -34.77 8.77
CA THR A 599 -25.72 -34.23 7.48
C THR A 599 -27.18 -33.75 7.49
N ASP A 600 -28.02 -34.27 8.38
CA ASP A 600 -29.48 -34.02 8.40
C ASP A 600 -30.00 -33.43 9.72
N GLY A 601 -29.16 -33.38 10.77
CA GLY A 601 -29.52 -32.84 12.08
C GLY A 601 -30.49 -33.74 12.86
N VAL A 602 -30.70 -34.98 12.42
CA VAL A 602 -31.56 -35.99 13.04
C VAL A 602 -30.74 -37.23 13.38
N ASN A 603 -29.96 -37.74 12.43
CA ASN A 603 -29.12 -38.91 12.58
C ASN A 603 -27.68 -38.48 12.89
N TRP A 604 -27.30 -38.55 14.17
CA TRP A 604 -25.99 -38.08 14.65
C TRP A 604 -24.89 -39.13 14.65
N GLY A 605 -25.26 -40.42 14.68
CA GLY A 605 -24.31 -41.53 14.78
C GLY A 605 -23.48 -41.50 16.07
N THR A 606 -22.25 -42.00 16.00
CA THR A 606 -21.29 -41.95 17.12
C THR A 606 -20.63 -40.58 17.26
N ALA A 607 -20.19 -40.26 18.47
CA ALA A 607 -19.41 -39.05 18.72
C ALA A 607 -18.13 -39.07 17.88
N VAL A 608 -17.82 -37.95 17.23
CA VAL A 608 -16.56 -37.77 16.49
C VAL A 608 -15.40 -37.41 17.42
N ALA A 609 -15.70 -36.89 18.61
CA ALA A 609 -14.74 -36.70 19.69
C ALA A 609 -15.43 -36.79 21.05
N THR A 610 -14.71 -37.31 22.04
CA THR A 610 -15.09 -37.27 23.46
C THR A 610 -13.85 -36.91 24.28
N GLY A 611 -14.04 -36.35 25.47
CA GLY A 611 -12.93 -36.03 26.35
C GLY A 611 -13.32 -35.17 27.53
N THR A 612 -12.33 -34.61 28.19
CA THR A 612 -12.48 -33.68 29.32
C THR A 612 -11.74 -32.39 29.01
N PHE A 613 -12.41 -31.24 29.14
CA PHE A 613 -11.75 -29.94 29.02
C PHE A 613 -11.02 -29.55 30.31
N ALA A 614 -9.89 -28.85 30.16
CA ALA A 614 -9.17 -28.28 31.31
C ALA A 614 -10.00 -27.16 31.98
N ASN A 615 -10.02 -27.12 33.30
CA ASN A 615 -10.73 -26.09 34.06
C ASN A 615 -9.95 -24.76 34.11
N ASN A 616 -9.96 -24.02 33.00
CA ASN A 616 -9.45 -22.66 32.92
C ASN A 616 -10.25 -21.85 31.88
N ALA A 617 -10.07 -20.52 31.87
CA ALA A 617 -10.80 -19.60 31.00
C ALA A 617 -10.33 -19.61 29.53
N SER A 618 -9.18 -20.22 29.22
CA SER A 618 -8.61 -20.24 27.87
C SER A 618 -9.51 -21.00 26.90
N GLN A 619 -9.47 -20.62 25.63
CA GLN A 619 -10.16 -21.38 24.59
C GLN A 619 -9.63 -22.81 24.52
N LYS A 620 -10.53 -23.78 24.32
CA LYS A 620 -10.22 -25.20 24.13
C LYS A 620 -10.37 -25.54 22.67
N GLU A 621 -9.48 -26.38 22.14
CA GLU A 621 -9.58 -26.92 20.78
C GLU A 621 -9.66 -28.45 20.85
N VAL A 622 -10.56 -29.02 20.06
CA VAL A 622 -10.70 -30.46 19.86
C VAL A 622 -10.60 -30.73 18.38
N ARG A 623 -9.67 -31.61 17.99
CA ARG A 623 -9.52 -32.09 16.62
C ARG A 623 -9.96 -33.54 16.53
N PHE A 624 -10.55 -33.89 15.40
CA PHE A 624 -10.96 -35.26 15.08
C PHE A 624 -10.82 -35.51 13.58
N THR A 625 -10.87 -36.78 13.18
CA THR A 625 -10.87 -37.17 11.76
C THR A 625 -12.04 -36.49 11.05
N ALA A 626 -11.75 -35.76 9.97
CA ALA A 626 -12.73 -34.93 9.29
C ALA A 626 -13.97 -35.72 8.87
N LYS A 627 -15.16 -35.16 9.16
CA LYS A 627 -16.46 -35.74 8.84
C LYS A 627 -17.33 -34.70 8.13
N THR A 628 -17.87 -35.07 6.97
CA THR A 628 -18.79 -34.21 6.22
C THR A 628 -20.12 -34.04 6.96
N GLY A 629 -20.60 -32.81 7.14
CA GLY A 629 -21.90 -32.52 7.74
C GLY A 629 -22.29 -31.04 7.71
N GLN A 630 -23.58 -30.78 7.91
CA GLN A 630 -24.17 -29.44 8.00
C GLN A 630 -24.49 -29.06 9.45
N TYR A 631 -24.60 -30.03 10.35
CA TYR A 631 -25.00 -29.81 11.74
C TYR A 631 -23.89 -30.23 12.69
N LEU A 632 -23.63 -29.39 13.69
CA LEU A 632 -22.71 -29.65 14.78
C LEU A 632 -23.50 -29.78 16.09
N ARG A 633 -23.17 -30.78 16.92
CA ARG A 633 -23.69 -30.91 18.28
C ARG A 633 -22.55 -30.98 19.27
N LEU A 634 -22.57 -30.11 20.27
CA LEU A 634 -21.75 -30.20 21.47
C LEU A 634 -22.63 -30.60 22.64
N ARG A 635 -22.30 -31.71 23.30
CA ARG A 635 -23.00 -32.20 24.48
C ARG A 635 -22.08 -32.18 25.69
N ALA A 636 -22.45 -31.41 26.71
CA ALA A 636 -21.77 -31.34 27.99
C ALA A 636 -22.30 -32.44 28.92
N LEU A 637 -21.45 -33.42 29.23
CA LEU A 637 -21.78 -34.55 30.11
C LEU A 637 -21.58 -34.21 31.59
N SER A 638 -20.64 -33.31 31.90
CA SER A 638 -20.42 -32.79 33.25
C SER A 638 -19.98 -31.33 33.23
N GLU A 639 -20.16 -30.64 34.36
CA GLU A 639 -19.56 -29.34 34.65
C GLU A 639 -18.28 -29.57 35.48
N VAL A 640 -17.27 -28.72 35.32
CA VAL A 640 -15.93 -28.91 35.94
C VAL A 640 -15.94 -29.01 37.47
N ASN A 641 -16.97 -28.50 38.16
CA ASN A 641 -17.16 -28.59 39.60
C ASN A 641 -18.39 -29.42 40.00
N GLY A 642 -19.01 -30.16 39.07
CA GLY A 642 -20.16 -31.02 39.33
C GLY A 642 -21.51 -30.30 39.44
N ASN A 643 -21.60 -29.04 39.05
CA ASN A 643 -22.85 -28.28 39.06
C ASN A 643 -23.76 -28.62 37.86
N PRO A 644 -25.06 -28.31 37.92
CA PRO A 644 -26.01 -28.66 36.87
C PRO A 644 -26.08 -27.60 35.75
N TRP A 645 -25.00 -26.85 35.48
CA TRP A 645 -25.03 -25.74 34.52
C TRP A 645 -24.03 -25.95 33.40
N THR A 646 -24.30 -25.34 32.24
CA THR A 646 -23.34 -25.24 31.14
C THR A 646 -23.36 -23.82 30.56
N THR A 647 -22.17 -23.31 30.26
CA THR A 647 -21.96 -22.00 29.65
C THR A 647 -20.97 -22.07 28.49
N ALA A 648 -21.18 -21.22 27.50
CA ALA A 648 -20.24 -20.97 26.42
C ALA A 648 -20.31 -19.49 26.00
N ALA A 649 -19.16 -18.82 25.94
CA ALA A 649 -19.06 -17.53 25.25
C ALA A 649 -19.08 -17.78 23.74
N GLU A 650 -18.26 -18.72 23.26
CA GLU A 650 -18.17 -18.99 21.83
C GLU A 650 -17.89 -20.46 21.51
N ILE A 651 -18.48 -20.91 20.40
CA ILE A 651 -18.26 -22.21 19.78
C ILE A 651 -17.87 -21.97 18.32
N TYR A 652 -16.82 -22.64 17.88
CA TYR A 652 -16.35 -22.62 16.50
C TYR A 652 -16.36 -24.05 15.95
N ALA A 653 -16.72 -24.21 14.69
CA ALA A 653 -16.52 -25.44 13.93
C ALA A 653 -15.28 -25.25 13.05
N LEU A 654 -14.47 -26.29 12.89
CA LEU A 654 -13.21 -26.23 12.15
C LEU A 654 -13.27 -27.14 10.94
N ASN A 655 -12.60 -26.78 9.85
CA ASN A 655 -12.42 -27.62 8.65
C ASN A 655 -10.96 -27.92 8.35
#